data_AF-A0A096MQV6-F1
#
_entry.id   AF-A0A096MQV6-F1
#
_cell.length_a   1.000
_cell.length_b   1.000
_cell.length_c   1.000
_cell.angle_alpha   90.00
_cell.angle_beta   90.00
_cell.angle_gamma   90.00
#
_symmetry.space_group_name_H-M   'P 1'
#
loop_
_entity.id
_entity.type
_entity.pdbx_description
1 polymer ?
#
loop_
_entity_poly.entity_id
_entity_poly.type
_entity_poly.pdbx_seq_one_letter_code
_entity_poly.pdbx_strand_id
1 'polypeptide(L)'
;MDIKHHQSGARRQRRKQPHTMVQRLLSWGLPVSCSRFLWRQPGEFPVTAFLLGAGAGGLLAIGLFQLLVNPMNIYEEQKMMFLYSLVGLGAMGWGTSPHIRCASLLLVPKMLGKEGRLFVLGYALAAIYVGPVANLRHNLNDVIASLGCTVELQINNTRAAWRVSTAPLRAVFKDLLSSKELLRAETRNISTTFEDLDAQVKSETGYTPEDAMDSGETAQGREAHQAPASSLHLSTQKMYELKTKLRCSYVVNQAILSCRRWFDHKHEQCMKHIWVPLLTHLLCLPMKFKFFCGIAKVMEVWCRNRIPVEGNFGQTYDTLNQSIRDLDGEFSANIDFKEEKQAGVLGLNASWERVSTEVRDYVHHQEARLEWALGLLHVLLSCTFLLVLYTSFSYMDSYNHDIRFDNIYISTYFCQIDDRRKKLGKRTLLPLRKAEEKTVIFPCKPTIQASEMSNMVRELLETLPILLLLVVLCGLDWALYSIFDTIRHHSFLQYSFRSSHKLEVKVGGDSMLARLLRKTIGALNTSSETVMESNNMPCLPQPVGLDARAYWRAALPIGLLVCLCLLQAFGYRLRRVIAAFYFREKKRILFLYNDLLRKRAAFTKLRRAAILRRARQQKAPRHPLADILHRGCPLLRRWLRRRCVVCQAPKTPESYVCPTLDCEAVYCWSCWDDMRQRCPVCTPREELSSSAFSDSNDDTAYAG
;
A
#
# COMPACT_ATOMS: atom_id res chain seq x y z
N MET A 1 -105.36 -30.90 38.07
CA MET A 1 -104.56 -29.96 37.28
C MET A 1 -103.53 -29.37 38.22
N ASP A 2 -102.27 -29.79 38.11
CA ASP A 2 -101.16 -29.20 38.87
C ASP A 2 -99.92 -29.20 37.98
N ILE A 3 -99.48 -27.99 37.66
CA ILE A 3 -98.41 -27.70 36.71
C ILE A 3 -97.08 -27.69 37.48
N LYS A 4 -96.22 -28.66 37.18
CA LYS A 4 -94.83 -28.71 37.65
C LYS A 4 -94.02 -27.59 37.00
N HIS A 5 -93.51 -26.66 37.81
CA HIS A 5 -92.46 -25.72 37.42
C HIS A 5 -91.12 -26.46 37.29
N HIS A 6 -90.65 -26.63 36.05
CA HIS A 6 -89.25 -26.96 35.75
C HIS A 6 -88.37 -25.72 35.93
N GLN A 7 -87.56 -25.69 36.99
CA GLN A 7 -86.40 -24.79 37.07
C GLN A 7 -85.26 -25.36 36.22
N SER A 8 -84.97 -24.71 35.10
CA SER A 8 -83.79 -24.95 34.28
C SER A 8 -82.55 -24.34 34.96
N GLY A 9 -81.74 -25.20 35.57
CA GLY A 9 -80.43 -24.84 36.08
C GLY A 9 -79.51 -24.37 34.96
N ALA A 10 -79.31 -23.06 34.84
CA ALA A 10 -78.27 -22.47 34.01
C ALA A 10 -76.90 -23.02 34.45
N ARG A 11 -76.32 -23.92 33.63
CA ARG A 11 -74.92 -24.34 33.74
C ARG A 11 -74.03 -23.10 33.60
N ARG A 12 -73.69 -22.49 34.73
CA ARG A 12 -72.57 -21.56 34.87
C ARG A 12 -71.32 -22.33 34.41
N GLN A 13 -70.90 -22.14 33.16
CA GLN A 13 -69.63 -22.66 32.66
C GLN A 13 -68.53 -22.18 33.60
N ARG A 14 -67.97 -23.10 34.39
CA ARG A 14 -66.80 -22.87 35.22
C ARG A 14 -65.75 -22.15 34.37
N ARG A 15 -65.42 -20.91 34.76
CA ARG A 15 -64.32 -20.12 34.18
C ARG A 15 -63.08 -20.99 34.08
N LYS A 16 -62.68 -21.37 32.86
CA LYS A 16 -61.37 -21.98 32.62
C LYS A 16 -60.31 -20.90 32.92
N GLN A 17 -59.41 -21.17 33.87
CA GLN A 17 -58.29 -20.28 34.19
C GLN A 17 -57.47 -20.01 32.92
N PRO A 18 -56.89 -18.79 32.75
CA PRO A 18 -56.08 -18.46 31.58
C PRO A 18 -54.91 -19.45 31.47
N HIS A 19 -54.76 -20.04 30.28
CA HIS A 19 -53.92 -21.21 30.05
C HIS A 19 -52.41 -20.88 29.92
N THR A 20 -52.03 -19.60 29.82
CA THR A 20 -50.63 -19.18 29.58
C THR A 20 -50.22 -17.91 30.35
N MET A 21 -48.93 -17.77 30.67
CA MET A 21 -48.37 -16.59 31.35
C MET A 21 -48.50 -15.32 30.49
N VAL A 22 -48.42 -15.47 29.16
CA VAL A 22 -48.61 -14.40 28.17
C VAL A 22 -50.03 -13.86 28.19
N GLN A 23 -51.03 -14.73 28.36
CA GLN A 23 -52.43 -14.33 28.53
C GLN A 23 -52.63 -13.51 29.81
N ARG A 24 -51.87 -13.79 30.88
CA ARG A 24 -51.91 -13.04 32.14
C ARG A 24 -51.25 -11.66 32.03
N LEU A 25 -50.14 -11.55 31.30
CA LEU A 25 -49.46 -10.27 31.03
C LEU A 25 -50.29 -9.36 30.11
N LEU A 26 -50.83 -9.91 29.01
CA LEU A 26 -51.64 -9.13 28.06
C LEU A 26 -52.98 -8.69 28.66
N SER A 27 -53.61 -9.51 29.52
CA SER A 27 -54.83 -9.10 30.23
C SER A 27 -54.59 -8.08 31.34
N TRP A 28 -53.35 -7.90 31.77
CA TRP A 28 -52.96 -6.84 32.70
C TRP A 28 -52.72 -5.50 31.98
N GLY A 29 -52.14 -5.53 30.77
CA GLY A 29 -51.81 -4.33 30.01
C GLY A 29 -52.89 -3.82 29.03
N LEU A 30 -53.83 -4.66 28.61
CA LEU A 30 -54.89 -4.29 27.64
C LEU A 30 -56.25 -4.11 28.34
N PRO A 31 -57.09 -3.16 27.86
CA PRO A 31 -58.47 -3.06 28.28
C PRO A 31 -59.21 -4.40 28.15
N VAL A 32 -60.11 -4.69 29.09
CA VAL A 32 -60.83 -5.98 29.19
C VAL A 32 -61.48 -6.37 27.86
N SER A 33 -62.05 -5.41 27.12
CA SER A 33 -62.65 -5.61 25.79
C SER A 33 -61.65 -6.09 24.73
N CYS A 34 -60.45 -5.51 24.68
CA CYS A 34 -59.39 -5.91 23.76
C CYS A 34 -58.83 -7.30 24.10
N SER A 35 -58.67 -7.60 25.40
CA SER A 35 -58.23 -8.93 25.85
C SER A 35 -59.24 -10.04 25.52
N ARG A 36 -60.54 -9.73 25.63
CA ARG A 36 -61.64 -10.65 25.30
C ARG A 36 -61.72 -10.90 23.80
N PHE A 37 -61.43 -9.89 22.98
CA PHE A 37 -61.39 -9.99 21.53
C PHE A 37 -60.18 -10.80 21.01
N LEU A 38 -58.99 -10.59 21.57
CA LEU A 38 -57.77 -11.32 21.16
C LEU A 38 -57.85 -12.83 21.42
N TRP A 39 -58.57 -13.25 22.48
CA TRP A 39 -58.73 -14.65 22.87
C TRP A 39 -60.09 -15.26 22.49
N ARG A 40 -60.78 -14.66 21.51
CA ARG A 40 -62.06 -15.15 20.98
C ARG A 40 -61.97 -16.58 20.45
N GLN A 41 -63.07 -17.33 20.51
CA GLN A 41 -63.14 -18.59 19.77
C GLN A 41 -63.31 -18.34 18.26
N PRO A 42 -62.76 -19.21 17.39
CA PRO A 42 -63.00 -19.11 15.95
C PRO A 42 -64.51 -19.12 15.67
N GLY A 43 -65.04 -18.00 15.14
CA GLY A 43 -66.48 -17.82 14.87
C GLY A 43 -67.16 -16.70 15.66
N GLU A 44 -66.60 -16.23 16.78
CA GLU A 44 -67.16 -15.12 17.55
C GLU A 44 -66.77 -13.76 16.93
N PHE A 45 -67.77 -12.91 16.61
CA PHE A 45 -67.58 -11.58 16.01
C PHE A 45 -66.76 -11.56 14.69
N PRO A 46 -67.23 -12.23 13.62
CA PRO A 46 -66.46 -12.42 12.40
C PRO A 46 -66.17 -11.10 11.67
N VAL A 47 -67.18 -10.23 11.54
CA VAL A 47 -67.08 -8.96 10.79
C VAL A 47 -66.09 -7.99 11.44
N THR A 48 -66.20 -7.74 12.76
CA THR A 48 -65.28 -6.83 13.46
C THR A 48 -63.84 -7.31 13.44
N ALA A 49 -63.59 -8.63 13.41
CA ALA A 49 -62.22 -9.13 13.31
C ALA A 49 -61.67 -9.21 11.90
N PHE A 50 -62.54 -9.31 10.90
CA PHE A 50 -62.14 -9.03 9.54
C PHE A 50 -61.75 -7.55 9.40
N LEU A 51 -62.59 -6.61 9.84
CA LEU A 51 -62.32 -5.17 9.73
C LEU A 51 -61.09 -4.71 10.51
N LEU A 52 -60.95 -5.11 11.79
CA LEU A 52 -59.75 -4.80 12.60
C LEU A 52 -58.50 -5.47 12.03
N GLY A 53 -58.62 -6.71 11.53
CA GLY A 53 -57.53 -7.40 10.86
C GLY A 53 -57.10 -6.70 9.58
N ALA A 54 -58.06 -6.32 8.72
CA ALA A 54 -57.82 -5.62 7.47
C ALA A 54 -57.20 -4.24 7.71
N GLY A 55 -57.69 -3.48 8.69
CA GLY A 55 -57.09 -2.21 9.09
C GLY A 55 -55.64 -2.36 9.57
N ALA A 56 -55.36 -3.33 10.44
CA ALA A 56 -54.00 -3.59 10.92
C ALA A 56 -53.06 -4.08 9.79
N GLY A 57 -53.56 -4.93 8.88
CA GLY A 57 -52.81 -5.39 7.71
C GLY A 57 -52.50 -4.27 6.73
N GLY A 58 -53.45 -3.36 6.50
CA GLY A 58 -53.25 -2.16 5.69
C GLY A 58 -52.18 -1.24 6.28
N LEU A 59 -52.24 -0.96 7.60
CA LEU A 59 -51.20 -0.16 8.28
C LEU A 59 -49.82 -0.80 8.22
N LEU A 60 -49.73 -2.12 8.40
CA LEU A 60 -48.48 -2.86 8.23
C LEU A 60 -47.95 -2.80 6.80
N ALA A 61 -48.83 -2.93 5.81
CA ALA A 61 -48.47 -2.79 4.40
C ALA A 61 -47.97 -1.38 4.06
N ILE A 62 -48.59 -0.33 4.60
CA ILE A 62 -48.09 1.05 4.48
C ILE A 62 -46.69 1.17 5.09
N GLY A 63 -46.49 0.65 6.31
CA GLY A 63 -45.19 0.68 6.97
C GLY A 63 -44.10 -0.04 6.17
N LEU A 64 -44.43 -1.20 5.60
CA LEU A 64 -43.53 -1.94 4.71
C LEU A 64 -43.23 -1.15 3.43
N PHE A 65 -44.25 -0.57 2.78
CA PHE A 65 -44.06 0.25 1.59
C PHE A 65 -43.08 1.41 1.85
N GLN A 66 -43.26 2.13 2.96
CA GLN A 66 -42.40 3.25 3.34
C GLN A 66 -40.95 2.82 3.56
N LEU A 67 -40.75 1.62 4.12
CA LEU A 67 -39.41 1.11 4.39
C LEU A 67 -38.70 0.56 3.14
N LEU A 68 -39.46 0.03 2.17
CA LEU A 68 -38.91 -0.83 1.11
C LEU A 68 -39.00 -0.23 -0.28
N VAL A 69 -40.17 0.30 -0.63
CA VAL A 69 -40.47 0.75 -2.00
C VAL A 69 -40.21 2.24 -2.14
N ASN A 70 -40.56 3.03 -1.10
CA ASN A 70 -40.33 4.47 -1.12
C ASN A 70 -38.86 4.90 -1.34
N PRO A 71 -37.84 4.26 -0.71
CA PRO A 71 -36.43 4.61 -0.96
C PRO A 71 -35.89 4.13 -2.33
N MET A 72 -36.66 3.35 -3.09
CA MET A 72 -36.24 2.90 -4.42
C MET A 72 -36.45 4.03 -5.45
N ASN A 73 -35.49 4.18 -6.37
CA ASN A 73 -35.53 5.20 -7.41
C ASN A 73 -36.43 4.76 -8.59
N ILE A 74 -37.75 4.76 -8.35
CA ILE A 74 -38.81 4.33 -9.28
C ILE A 74 -39.73 5.53 -9.55
N TYR A 75 -40.36 5.59 -10.74
CA TYR A 75 -41.37 6.61 -11.07
C TYR A 75 -42.51 6.67 -10.05
N GLU A 76 -42.96 7.87 -9.69
CA GLU A 76 -43.98 8.10 -8.65
C GLU A 76 -45.31 7.39 -8.96
N GLU A 77 -45.72 7.31 -10.23
CA GLU A 77 -46.93 6.56 -10.64
C GLU A 77 -46.82 5.07 -10.32
N GLN A 78 -45.65 4.48 -10.53
CA GLN A 78 -45.39 3.07 -10.22
C GLN A 78 -45.35 2.85 -8.70
N LYS A 79 -44.77 3.79 -7.94
CA LYS A 79 -44.81 3.76 -6.46
C LYS A 79 -46.24 3.77 -5.94
N MET A 80 -47.10 4.63 -6.47
CA MET A 80 -48.52 4.67 -6.11
C MET A 80 -49.23 3.35 -6.42
N MET A 81 -48.99 2.76 -7.59
CA MET A 81 -49.54 1.45 -7.96
C MET A 81 -49.10 0.35 -6.97
N PHE A 82 -47.82 0.31 -6.61
CA PHE A 82 -47.30 -0.65 -5.62
C PHE A 82 -47.90 -0.44 -4.23
N LEU A 83 -48.08 0.82 -3.80
CA LEU A 83 -48.71 1.14 -2.52
C LEU A 83 -50.14 0.59 -2.44
N TYR A 84 -51.00 0.94 -3.40
CA TYR A 84 -52.39 0.48 -3.39
C TYR A 84 -52.50 -1.04 -3.49
N SER A 85 -51.65 -1.67 -4.32
CA SER A 85 -51.58 -3.13 -4.45
C SER A 85 -51.17 -3.80 -3.13
N LEU A 86 -50.09 -3.32 -2.49
CA LEU A 86 -49.58 -3.89 -1.25
C LEU A 86 -50.58 -3.70 -0.09
N VAL A 87 -51.23 -2.53 -0.01
CA VAL A 87 -52.25 -2.24 1.00
C VAL A 87 -53.49 -3.10 0.80
N GLY A 88 -53.98 -3.24 -0.44
CA GLY A 88 -55.13 -4.09 -0.76
C GLY A 88 -54.88 -5.56 -0.43
N LEU A 89 -53.74 -6.11 -0.88
CA LEU A 89 -53.34 -7.48 -0.58
C LEU A 89 -53.07 -7.70 0.91
N GLY A 90 -52.41 -6.74 1.56
CA GLY A 90 -52.12 -6.78 3.00
C GLY A 90 -53.40 -6.78 3.84
N ALA A 91 -54.34 -5.89 3.52
CA ALA A 91 -55.63 -5.79 4.20
C ALA A 91 -56.48 -7.05 3.98
N MET A 92 -56.60 -7.54 2.75
CA MET A 92 -57.38 -8.74 2.44
C MET A 92 -56.75 -10.01 3.04
N GLY A 93 -55.42 -10.13 2.95
CA GLY A 93 -54.67 -11.26 3.50
C GLY A 93 -54.73 -11.32 5.02
N TRP A 94 -54.58 -10.18 5.69
CA TRP A 94 -54.81 -10.09 7.14
C TRP A 94 -56.28 -10.29 7.51
N GLY A 95 -57.24 -9.81 6.73
CA GLY A 95 -58.66 -10.00 7.03
C GLY A 95 -59.07 -11.48 7.03
N THR A 96 -58.54 -12.27 6.10
CA THR A 96 -59.00 -13.64 5.82
C THR A 96 -58.14 -14.75 6.45
N SER A 97 -56.80 -14.64 6.41
CA SER A 97 -55.92 -15.78 6.68
C SER A 97 -55.13 -15.65 7.98
N PRO A 98 -55.23 -16.60 8.93
CA PRO A 98 -54.38 -16.61 10.12
C PRO A 98 -52.91 -16.90 9.77
N HIS A 99 -52.63 -17.58 8.66
CA HIS A 99 -51.27 -17.84 8.19
C HIS A 99 -50.56 -16.54 7.78
N ILE A 100 -51.25 -15.65 7.06
CA ILE A 100 -50.71 -14.36 6.63
C ILE A 100 -50.48 -13.44 7.84
N ARG A 101 -51.43 -13.40 8.79
CA ARG A 101 -51.27 -12.64 10.06
C ARG A 101 -50.05 -13.09 10.83
N CYS A 102 -49.88 -14.40 10.98
CA CYS A 102 -48.75 -14.94 11.72
C CYS A 102 -47.44 -14.66 10.96
N ALA A 103 -47.38 -14.87 9.64
CA ALA A 103 -46.15 -14.71 8.86
C ALA A 103 -45.68 -13.25 8.81
N SER A 104 -46.61 -12.31 8.70
CA SER A 104 -46.31 -10.88 8.76
C SER A 104 -45.85 -10.42 10.15
N LEU A 105 -46.45 -10.92 11.25
CA LEU A 105 -45.94 -10.64 12.60
C LEU A 105 -44.58 -11.26 12.87
N LEU A 106 -44.22 -12.34 12.16
CA LEU A 106 -42.89 -12.95 12.24
C LEU A 106 -41.78 -12.11 11.60
N LEU A 107 -42.10 -11.12 10.76
CA LEU A 107 -41.11 -10.22 10.17
C LEU A 107 -40.28 -9.52 11.26
N VAL A 108 -40.95 -9.00 12.30
CA VAL A 108 -40.29 -8.25 13.38
C VAL A 108 -39.23 -9.08 14.13
N PRO A 109 -39.55 -10.25 14.71
CA PRO A 109 -38.54 -11.07 15.39
C PRO A 109 -37.50 -11.67 14.43
N LYS A 110 -37.81 -11.80 13.12
CA LYS A 110 -36.84 -12.22 12.10
C LYS A 110 -35.82 -11.15 11.77
N MET A 111 -36.23 -9.88 11.75
CA MET A 111 -35.33 -8.73 11.63
C MET A 111 -34.39 -8.59 12.84
N LEU A 112 -34.80 -9.04 14.03
CA LEU A 112 -33.90 -9.12 15.21
C LEU A 112 -32.90 -10.30 15.14
N GLY A 113 -33.00 -11.14 14.11
CA GLY A 113 -32.18 -12.34 13.93
C GLY A 113 -31.04 -12.16 12.93
N LYS A 114 -30.68 -13.27 12.27
CA LYS A 114 -29.58 -13.30 11.29
C LYS A 114 -29.84 -12.40 10.08
N GLU A 115 -31.08 -12.32 9.62
CA GLU A 115 -31.43 -11.59 8.40
C GLU A 115 -31.27 -10.08 8.57
N GLY A 116 -31.77 -9.49 9.67
CA GLY A 116 -31.59 -8.05 9.90
C GLY A 116 -30.15 -7.68 10.24
N ARG A 117 -29.35 -8.59 10.81
CA ARG A 117 -27.91 -8.38 10.95
C ARG A 117 -27.20 -8.29 9.60
N LEU A 118 -27.57 -9.12 8.64
CA LEU A 118 -27.02 -9.04 7.29
C LEU A 118 -27.31 -7.67 6.67
N PHE A 119 -28.52 -7.15 6.89
CA PHE A 119 -28.90 -5.79 6.47
C PHE A 119 -28.04 -4.70 7.15
N VAL A 120 -27.89 -4.77 8.47
CA VAL A 120 -27.10 -3.80 9.26
C VAL A 120 -25.61 -3.90 8.94
N LEU A 121 -25.08 -5.09 8.65
CA LEU A 121 -23.71 -5.32 8.21
C LEU A 121 -23.43 -4.57 6.90
N GLY A 122 -24.37 -4.66 5.95
CA GLY A 122 -24.31 -3.93 4.70
C GLY A 122 -24.25 -2.41 4.90
N TYR A 123 -25.13 -1.88 5.75
CA TYR A 123 -25.12 -0.46 6.10
C TYR A 123 -23.84 -0.04 6.83
N ALA A 124 -23.29 -0.89 7.70
CA ALA A 124 -22.02 -0.64 8.37
C ALA A 124 -20.85 -0.53 7.38
N LEU A 125 -20.77 -1.43 6.38
CA LEU A 125 -19.75 -1.36 5.33
C LEU A 125 -19.88 -0.08 4.50
N ALA A 126 -21.09 0.32 4.13
CA ALA A 126 -21.33 1.58 3.41
C ALA A 126 -20.92 2.80 4.25
N ALA A 127 -21.22 2.81 5.56
CA ALA A 127 -20.83 3.89 6.46
C ALA A 127 -19.31 3.97 6.66
N ILE A 128 -18.61 2.83 6.73
CA ILE A 128 -17.14 2.76 6.78
C ILE A 128 -16.54 3.34 5.49
N TYR A 129 -17.12 3.01 4.34
CA TYR A 129 -16.65 3.50 3.05
C TYR A 129 -16.78 5.02 2.91
N VAL A 130 -17.99 5.56 3.17
CA VAL A 130 -18.27 7.01 3.05
C VAL A 130 -17.56 7.83 4.15
N GLY A 131 -17.20 7.20 5.27
CA GLY A 131 -16.49 7.84 6.38
C GLY A 131 -14.98 7.63 6.32
N PRO A 132 -14.40 6.78 7.20
CA PRO A 132 -12.95 6.61 7.33
C PRO A 132 -12.19 6.33 6.02
N VAL A 133 -12.76 5.51 5.12
CA VAL A 133 -12.06 5.15 3.87
C VAL A 133 -11.96 6.35 2.91
N ALA A 134 -13.04 7.13 2.78
CA ALA A 134 -13.04 8.34 1.97
C ALA A 134 -12.06 9.39 2.52
N ASN A 135 -12.01 9.57 3.84
CA ASN A 135 -11.09 10.51 4.48
C ASN A 135 -9.62 10.08 4.31
N LEU A 136 -9.35 8.79 4.55
CA LEU A 136 -8.03 8.19 4.35
C LEU A 136 -7.52 8.42 2.91
N ARG A 137 -8.40 8.22 1.92
CA ARG A 137 -8.08 8.45 0.52
C ARG A 137 -7.80 9.92 0.22
N HIS A 138 -8.60 10.84 0.77
CA HIS A 138 -8.37 12.27 0.59
C HIS A 138 -7.00 12.68 1.13
N ASN A 139 -6.70 12.28 2.37
CA ASN A 139 -5.38 12.51 2.97
C ASN A 139 -4.24 11.87 2.16
N LEU A 140 -4.43 10.65 1.64
CA LEU A 140 -3.42 9.99 0.80
C LEU A 140 -3.14 10.74 -0.51
N ASN A 141 -4.18 11.28 -1.16
CA ASN A 141 -4.03 12.08 -2.37
C ASN A 141 -3.30 13.40 -2.11
N ASP A 142 -3.61 14.08 -1.00
CA ASP A 142 -2.94 15.31 -0.60
C ASP A 142 -1.46 15.09 -0.30
N VAL A 143 -1.11 13.91 0.22
CA VAL A 143 0.29 13.53 0.49
C VAL A 143 1.06 13.27 -0.79
N ILE A 144 0.44 12.60 -1.76
CA ILE A 144 1.03 12.43 -3.08
C ILE A 144 1.25 13.81 -3.73
N ALA A 145 0.29 14.73 -3.62
CA ALA A 145 0.45 16.08 -4.15
C ALA A 145 1.58 16.86 -3.43
N SER A 146 1.62 16.80 -2.10
CA SER A 146 2.62 17.47 -1.25
C SER A 146 4.04 16.96 -1.52
N LEU A 147 4.23 15.63 -1.57
CA LEU A 147 5.51 15.01 -1.88
C LEU A 147 5.97 15.39 -3.30
N GLY A 148 5.04 15.44 -4.25
CA GLY A 148 5.36 15.84 -5.61
C GLY A 148 5.82 17.27 -5.76
N CYS A 149 5.09 18.19 -5.15
CA CYS A 149 5.48 19.59 -5.07
C CYS A 149 6.87 19.74 -4.41
N THR A 150 7.12 18.99 -3.33
CA THR A 150 8.41 19.03 -2.62
C THR A 150 9.57 18.54 -3.48
N VAL A 151 9.39 17.42 -4.19
CA VAL A 151 10.40 16.88 -5.12
C VAL A 151 10.65 17.85 -6.28
N GLU A 152 9.60 18.42 -6.86
CA GLU A 152 9.71 19.39 -7.95
C GLU A 152 10.42 20.67 -7.50
N LEU A 153 10.08 21.19 -6.32
CA LEU A 153 10.74 22.34 -5.71
C LEU A 153 12.24 22.05 -5.49
N GLN A 154 12.58 20.86 -4.98
CA GLN A 154 13.98 20.44 -4.82
C GLN A 154 14.72 20.35 -6.16
N ILE A 155 14.10 19.80 -7.20
CA ILE A 155 14.69 19.73 -8.54
C ILE A 155 14.92 21.13 -9.11
N ASN A 156 13.93 22.03 -8.99
CA ASN A 156 14.04 23.40 -9.51
C ASN A 156 15.12 24.19 -8.77
N ASN A 157 15.17 24.09 -7.44
CA ASN A 157 16.20 24.73 -6.63
C ASN A 157 17.60 24.19 -6.94
N THR A 158 17.74 22.86 -7.07
CA THR A 158 19.01 22.22 -7.42
C THR A 158 19.46 22.61 -8.84
N ARG A 159 18.53 22.67 -9.79
CA ARG A 159 18.80 23.11 -11.17
C ARG A 159 19.24 24.57 -11.21
N ALA A 160 18.61 25.44 -10.42
CA ALA A 160 19.02 26.84 -10.30
C ALA A 160 20.43 26.96 -9.68
N ALA A 161 20.69 26.26 -8.57
CA ALA A 161 22.00 26.24 -7.93
C ALA A 161 23.11 25.71 -8.88
N TRP A 162 22.84 24.60 -9.59
CA TRP A 162 23.74 24.07 -10.62
C TRP A 162 23.99 25.06 -11.75
N ARG A 163 22.93 25.75 -12.22
CA ARG A 163 23.07 26.72 -13.30
C ARG A 163 23.96 27.88 -12.92
N VAL A 164 23.82 28.38 -11.69
CA VAL A 164 24.65 29.46 -11.13
C VAL A 164 26.08 28.99 -10.91
N SER A 165 26.31 27.79 -10.36
CA SER A 165 27.66 27.29 -10.09
C SER A 165 28.45 26.97 -11.37
N THR A 166 27.78 26.49 -12.42
CA THR A 166 28.41 26.14 -13.71
C THR A 166 28.37 27.26 -14.75
N ALA A 167 27.71 28.39 -14.46
CA ALA A 167 27.69 29.56 -15.35
C ALA A 167 29.09 30.05 -15.77
N PRO A 168 30.06 30.27 -14.85
CA PRO A 168 31.39 30.75 -15.25
C PRO A 168 32.12 29.73 -16.12
N LEU A 169 32.04 28.43 -15.81
CA LEU A 169 32.65 27.38 -16.62
C LEU A 169 32.05 27.35 -18.03
N ARG A 170 30.71 27.41 -18.15
CA ARG A 170 30.04 27.48 -19.45
C ARG A 170 30.47 28.71 -20.26
N ALA A 171 30.68 29.85 -19.62
CA ALA A 171 31.19 31.05 -20.28
C ALA A 171 32.62 30.84 -20.82
N VAL A 172 33.54 30.33 -19.99
CA VAL A 172 34.93 30.03 -20.40
C VAL A 172 34.98 29.09 -21.59
N PHE A 173 34.23 27.99 -21.54
CA PHE A 173 34.22 27.01 -22.63
C PHE A 173 33.61 27.56 -23.91
N LYS A 174 32.54 28.36 -23.81
CA LYS A 174 31.92 29.03 -24.97
C LYS A 174 32.90 30.00 -25.64
N ASP A 175 33.60 30.80 -24.84
CA ASP A 175 34.57 31.76 -25.38
C ASP A 175 35.79 31.06 -25.99
N LEU A 176 36.27 29.98 -25.38
CA LEU A 176 37.36 29.16 -25.92
C LEU A 176 36.96 28.56 -27.28
N LEU A 177 35.78 27.96 -27.38
CA LEU A 177 35.24 27.45 -28.64
C LEU A 177 35.06 28.55 -29.70
N SER A 178 34.60 29.75 -29.29
CA SER A 178 34.45 30.88 -30.22
C SER A 178 35.80 31.35 -30.78
N SER A 179 36.88 31.20 -30.01
CA SER A 179 38.23 31.60 -30.39
C SER A 179 39.02 30.54 -31.16
N LYS A 180 38.46 29.35 -31.37
CA LYS A 180 39.11 28.20 -32.02
C LYS A 180 39.75 28.56 -33.36
N GLU A 181 38.98 29.16 -34.28
CA GLU A 181 39.49 29.48 -35.62
C GLU A 181 40.59 30.55 -35.60
N LEU A 182 40.49 31.50 -34.68
CA LEU A 182 41.51 32.54 -34.50
C LEU A 182 42.82 31.95 -33.97
N LEU A 183 42.74 31.09 -32.94
CA LEU A 183 43.91 30.41 -32.39
C LEU A 183 44.56 29.50 -33.42
N ARG A 184 43.75 28.76 -34.20
CA ARG A 184 44.23 27.93 -35.29
C ARG A 184 44.96 28.73 -36.37
N ALA A 185 44.44 29.91 -36.72
CA ALA A 185 45.08 30.80 -37.68
C ALA A 185 46.42 31.35 -37.14
N GLU A 186 46.48 31.71 -35.85
CA GLU A 186 47.70 32.25 -35.22
C GLU A 186 48.78 31.16 -35.06
N THR A 187 48.41 29.92 -34.69
CA THR A 187 49.33 28.78 -34.67
C THR A 187 49.88 28.46 -36.06
N ARG A 188 49.03 28.47 -37.10
CA ARG A 188 49.47 28.28 -38.50
C ARG A 188 50.46 29.36 -38.93
N ASN A 189 50.20 30.62 -38.59
CA ASN A 189 51.12 31.72 -38.90
C ASN A 189 52.50 31.51 -38.23
N ILE A 190 52.53 31.10 -36.96
CA ILE A 190 53.77 30.77 -36.26
C ILE A 190 54.50 29.61 -36.94
N SER A 191 53.77 28.54 -37.29
CA SER A 191 54.33 27.41 -38.04
C SER A 191 54.96 27.86 -39.35
N THR A 192 54.28 28.70 -40.14
CA THR A 192 54.84 29.22 -41.40
C THR A 192 56.08 30.08 -41.19
N THR A 193 56.12 30.92 -40.14
CA THR A 193 57.33 31.71 -39.85
C THR A 193 58.50 30.84 -39.36
N PHE A 194 58.20 29.74 -38.69
CA PHE A 194 59.22 28.80 -38.25
C PHE A 194 59.73 27.92 -39.39
N GLU A 195 58.90 27.61 -40.39
CA GLU A 195 59.34 26.92 -41.62
C GLU A 195 60.43 27.70 -42.34
N ASP A 196 60.34 29.04 -42.42
CA ASP A 196 61.40 29.87 -42.99
C ASP A 196 62.71 29.79 -42.19
N LEU A 197 62.63 29.77 -40.85
CA LEU A 197 63.78 29.60 -39.97
C LEU A 197 64.39 28.19 -40.11
N ASP A 198 63.53 27.17 -40.12
CA ASP A 198 63.88 25.76 -40.33
C ASP A 198 64.61 25.57 -41.66
N ALA A 199 64.11 26.22 -42.72
CA ALA A 199 64.75 26.25 -44.03
C ALA A 199 66.14 26.89 -43.96
N GLN A 200 66.34 28.01 -43.24
CA GLN A 200 67.65 28.65 -43.09
C GLN A 200 68.66 27.83 -42.28
N VAL A 201 68.19 27.15 -41.22
CA VAL A 201 69.02 26.29 -40.36
C VAL A 201 69.42 25.02 -41.12
N LYS A 202 68.51 24.46 -41.92
CA LYS A 202 68.77 23.26 -42.73
C LYS A 202 69.47 23.58 -44.05
N SER A 203 69.42 24.82 -44.55
CA SER A 203 69.96 25.16 -45.87
C SER A 203 71.43 24.79 -46.01
N GLU A 204 71.80 24.38 -47.23
CA GLU A 204 73.18 24.07 -47.61
C GLU A 204 73.86 25.24 -48.33
N THR A 205 73.18 26.38 -48.43
CA THR A 205 73.66 27.56 -49.11
C THR A 205 74.84 28.21 -48.37
N GLY A 206 75.84 28.68 -49.12
CA GLY A 206 76.95 29.50 -48.60
C GLY A 206 78.21 28.76 -48.15
N TYR A 207 78.38 27.47 -48.49
CA TYR A 207 79.63 26.74 -48.24
C TYR A 207 79.98 25.67 -49.30
N THR A 208 79.10 25.42 -50.27
CA THR A 208 79.39 24.63 -51.46
C THR A 208 80.07 25.52 -52.51
N PRO A 209 81.22 25.13 -53.09
CA PRO A 209 81.89 25.91 -54.13
C PRO A 209 81.04 25.97 -55.41
N GLU A 210 80.97 27.14 -56.04
CA GLU A 210 80.21 27.38 -57.29
C GLU A 210 80.70 26.49 -58.47
N ASP A 211 81.93 25.96 -58.41
CA ASP A 211 82.49 25.03 -59.39
C ASP A 211 81.77 23.66 -59.45
N ALA A 212 80.82 23.40 -58.54
CA ALA A 212 79.96 22.21 -58.58
C ALA A 212 78.61 22.43 -59.30
N MET A 213 78.30 23.64 -59.76
CA MET A 213 77.03 23.95 -60.45
C MET A 213 77.14 24.19 -61.96
N ASP A 214 78.34 24.24 -62.54
CA ASP A 214 78.52 24.53 -63.98
C ASP A 214 78.66 23.27 -64.87
N SER A 215 78.14 22.13 -64.43
CA SER A 215 77.83 21.01 -65.31
C SER A 215 76.31 20.84 -65.39
N GLY A 216 75.65 21.79 -66.06
CA GLY A 216 74.25 21.66 -66.43
C GLY A 216 74.11 20.93 -67.76
N GLU A 217 73.79 19.64 -67.74
CA GLU A 217 73.06 19.03 -68.86
C GLU A 217 71.93 18.12 -68.37
N THR A 218 70.72 18.60 -68.65
CA THR A 218 69.46 17.89 -68.94
C THR A 218 68.81 16.95 -67.91
N ALA A 219 67.54 17.27 -67.66
CA ALA A 219 66.56 16.56 -66.86
C ALA A 219 66.28 15.13 -67.33
N GLN A 220 66.11 14.20 -66.38
CA GLN A 220 64.88 13.41 -66.21
C GLN A 220 64.99 12.50 -64.98
N GLY A 221 63.83 12.28 -64.34
CA GLY A 221 63.72 11.67 -63.02
C GLY A 221 64.47 10.36 -62.85
N ARG A 222 65.15 10.25 -61.71
CA ARG A 222 65.44 8.98 -61.07
C ARG A 222 65.37 9.18 -59.57
N GLU A 223 64.58 8.31 -58.95
CA GLU A 223 64.39 8.16 -57.52
C GLU A 223 65.72 8.35 -56.79
N ALA A 224 65.70 9.18 -55.75
CA ALA A 224 66.82 9.35 -54.84
C ALA A 224 67.08 8.01 -54.16
N HIS A 225 67.94 7.19 -54.78
CA HIS A 225 68.57 6.07 -54.10
C HIS A 225 69.32 6.64 -52.90
N GLN A 226 68.80 6.26 -51.73
CA GLN A 226 69.43 6.38 -50.44
C GLN A 226 70.91 6.01 -50.55
N ALA A 227 71.78 7.01 -50.40
CA ALA A 227 73.16 6.77 -50.09
C ALA A 227 73.25 6.20 -48.65
N PRO A 228 74.14 5.23 -48.38
CA PRO A 228 74.12 4.50 -47.12
C PRO A 228 74.57 5.39 -45.98
N ALA A 229 73.77 5.41 -44.92
CA ALA A 229 74.11 5.98 -43.63
C ALA A 229 75.31 5.24 -43.02
N SER A 230 76.48 5.88 -43.00
CA SER A 230 77.48 5.67 -41.95
C SER A 230 77.34 6.77 -40.90
N SER A 231 76.45 6.47 -39.96
CA SER A 231 76.35 6.95 -38.58
C SER A 231 77.44 7.91 -38.06
N LEU A 232 77.11 9.20 -38.05
CA LEU A 232 77.07 9.95 -36.80
C LEU A 232 75.81 10.83 -36.87
N HIS A 233 74.76 10.51 -36.12
CA HIS A 233 73.60 11.40 -35.98
C HIS A 233 74.08 12.63 -35.22
N LEU A 234 74.63 13.61 -35.96
CA LEU A 234 75.12 14.84 -35.37
C LEU A 234 73.92 15.54 -34.73
N SER A 235 74.03 15.89 -33.45
CA SER A 235 73.07 16.80 -32.81
C SER A 235 72.91 18.04 -33.69
N THR A 236 71.70 18.58 -33.76
CA THR A 236 71.40 19.84 -34.45
C THR A 236 72.38 20.95 -34.08
N GLN A 237 72.80 21.02 -32.82
CA GLN A 237 73.88 21.89 -32.32
C GLN A 237 75.19 21.73 -33.10
N LYS A 238 75.78 20.53 -33.08
CA LYS A 238 77.02 20.21 -33.81
C LYS A 238 76.89 20.44 -35.32
N MET A 239 75.72 20.16 -35.90
CA MET A 239 75.46 20.39 -37.32
C MET A 239 75.49 21.88 -37.64
N TYR A 240 74.82 22.69 -36.83
CA TYR A 240 74.78 24.14 -36.96
C TYR A 240 76.16 24.77 -36.78
N GLU A 241 76.93 24.33 -35.77
CA GLU A 241 78.31 24.76 -35.53
C GLU A 241 79.22 24.48 -36.74
N LEU A 242 79.16 23.26 -37.26
CA LEU A 242 79.96 22.85 -38.41
C LEU A 242 79.62 23.69 -39.64
N LYS A 243 78.32 23.80 -39.97
CA LYS A 243 77.85 24.59 -41.12
C LYS A 243 78.25 26.06 -41.01
N THR A 244 78.15 26.66 -39.82
CA THR A 244 78.50 28.07 -39.60
C THR A 244 80.00 28.33 -39.81
N LYS A 245 80.85 27.43 -39.31
CA LYS A 245 82.30 27.51 -39.54
C LYS A 245 82.67 27.38 -41.02
N LEU A 246 82.00 26.47 -41.74
CA LEU A 246 82.18 26.30 -43.18
C LEU A 246 81.75 27.55 -43.96
N ARG A 247 80.60 28.18 -43.62
CA ARG A 247 80.14 29.43 -44.23
C ARG A 247 81.14 30.58 -44.04
N CYS A 248 81.74 30.69 -42.86
CA CYS A 248 82.77 31.71 -42.60
C CYS A 248 84.01 31.49 -43.48
N SER A 249 84.52 30.26 -43.54
CA SER A 249 85.66 29.93 -44.41
C SER A 249 85.35 30.21 -45.88
N TYR A 250 84.12 29.92 -46.32
CA TYR A 250 83.65 30.24 -47.67
C TYR A 250 83.69 31.76 -47.94
N VAL A 251 83.15 32.59 -47.05
CA VAL A 251 83.19 34.06 -47.19
C VAL A 251 84.63 34.59 -47.20
N VAL A 252 85.52 34.05 -46.37
CA VAL A 252 86.94 34.43 -46.37
C VAL A 252 87.61 34.08 -47.69
N ASN A 253 87.34 32.89 -48.24
CA ASN A 253 87.84 32.50 -49.56
C ASN A 253 87.29 33.40 -50.68
N GLN A 254 86.00 33.72 -50.64
CA GLN A 254 85.34 34.67 -51.56
C GLN A 254 86.00 36.07 -51.48
N ALA A 255 86.35 36.52 -50.27
CA ALA A 255 87.02 37.80 -50.04
C ALA A 255 88.48 37.79 -50.55
N ILE A 256 89.23 36.69 -50.36
CA ILE A 256 90.58 36.52 -50.91
C ILE A 256 90.54 36.59 -52.44
N LEU A 257 89.59 35.87 -53.06
CA LEU A 257 89.38 35.89 -54.51
C LEU A 257 89.05 37.30 -54.99
N SER A 258 88.13 38.00 -54.33
CA SER A 258 87.75 39.38 -54.66
C SER A 258 88.93 40.36 -54.49
N CYS A 259 89.74 40.20 -53.45
CA CYS A 259 90.96 40.99 -53.23
C CYS A 259 91.97 40.79 -54.36
N ARG A 260 92.21 39.52 -54.78
CA ARG A 260 93.12 39.22 -55.90
C ARG A 260 92.63 39.87 -57.19
N ARG A 261 91.32 39.73 -57.49
CA ARG A 261 90.68 40.40 -58.63
C ARG A 261 90.83 41.92 -58.57
N TRP A 262 90.74 42.52 -57.38
CA TRP A 262 90.93 43.96 -57.19
C TRP A 262 92.36 44.41 -57.51
N PHE A 263 93.38 43.69 -57.03
CA PHE A 263 94.78 43.98 -57.35
C PHE A 263 95.06 43.82 -58.85
N ASP A 264 94.52 42.78 -59.49
CA ASP A 264 94.60 42.60 -60.95
C ASP A 264 94.04 43.80 -61.70
N HIS A 265 92.81 44.20 -61.33
CA HIS A 265 92.13 45.32 -61.95
C HIS A 265 92.90 46.65 -61.75
N LYS A 266 93.45 46.89 -60.55
CA LYS A 266 94.24 48.08 -60.25
C LYS A 266 95.61 48.09 -60.91
N HIS A 267 96.24 46.93 -61.06
CA HIS A 267 97.48 46.80 -61.81
C HIS A 267 97.27 47.18 -63.29
N GLU A 268 96.20 46.67 -63.92
CA GLU A 268 95.84 47.05 -65.28
C GLU A 268 95.56 48.56 -65.41
N GLN A 269 94.83 49.15 -64.46
CA GLN A 269 94.56 50.60 -64.46
C GLN A 269 95.84 51.42 -64.32
N CYS A 270 96.77 51.01 -63.46
CA CYS A 270 98.06 51.68 -63.28
C CYS A 270 98.91 51.64 -64.55
N MET A 271 99.01 50.46 -65.20
CA MET A 271 99.74 50.28 -66.46
C MET A 271 99.17 51.13 -67.60
N LYS A 272 97.86 51.43 -67.59
CA LYS A 272 97.21 52.28 -68.59
C LYS A 272 97.42 53.79 -68.35
N HIS A 273 97.61 54.23 -67.10
CA HIS A 273 97.61 55.66 -66.75
C HIS A 273 99.02 56.29 -66.75
N ILE A 274 100.07 55.51 -66.51
CA ILE A 274 101.47 56.00 -66.48
C ILE A 274 102.13 55.71 -67.84
N TRP A 275 102.39 56.76 -68.62
CA TRP A 275 102.81 56.65 -70.03
C TRP A 275 104.35 56.62 -70.27
N VAL A 276 105.17 56.56 -69.21
CA VAL A 276 106.66 56.64 -69.31
C VAL A 276 107.32 55.25 -69.22
N PRO A 277 107.85 54.67 -70.32
CA PRO A 277 108.18 53.24 -70.43
C PRO A 277 109.16 52.67 -69.40
N LEU A 278 110.12 53.48 -68.93
CA LEU A 278 111.14 53.06 -67.96
C LEU A 278 110.69 53.15 -66.50
N LEU A 279 109.67 53.96 -66.19
CA LEU A 279 109.18 54.19 -64.82
C LEU A 279 107.85 53.47 -64.53
N THR A 280 107.05 53.13 -65.55
CA THR A 280 105.73 52.48 -65.39
C THR A 280 105.82 51.14 -64.66
N HIS A 281 106.79 50.28 -65.02
CA HIS A 281 106.96 48.98 -64.38
C HIS A 281 107.42 49.07 -62.92
N LEU A 282 108.15 50.12 -62.55
CA LEU A 282 108.62 50.34 -61.18
C LEU A 282 107.51 50.92 -60.29
N LEU A 283 106.74 51.90 -60.79
CA LEU A 283 105.64 52.53 -60.06
C LEU A 283 104.41 51.63 -59.91
N CYS A 284 104.13 50.74 -60.87
CA CYS A 284 103.00 49.81 -60.82
C CYS A 284 103.34 48.44 -60.21
N LEU A 285 104.61 48.21 -59.84
CA LEU A 285 105.07 46.98 -59.16
C LEU A 285 104.30 46.66 -57.86
N PRO A 286 103.95 47.64 -57.00
CA PRO A 286 103.21 47.36 -55.76
C PRO A 286 101.85 46.70 -56.01
N MET A 287 101.24 46.93 -57.17
CA MET A 287 99.93 46.34 -57.53
C MET A 287 100.03 44.85 -57.92
N LYS A 288 101.24 44.31 -58.16
CA LYS A 288 101.44 42.86 -58.35
C LYS A 288 101.54 42.07 -57.05
N PHE A 289 101.56 42.74 -55.90
CA PHE A 289 101.71 42.11 -54.58
C PHE A 289 100.40 41.46 -54.08
N LYS A 290 99.81 40.57 -54.88
CA LYS A 290 98.62 39.78 -54.52
C LYS A 290 98.83 38.87 -53.31
N PHE A 291 100.08 38.65 -52.90
CA PHE A 291 100.39 37.90 -51.68
C PHE A 291 99.79 38.58 -50.43
N PHE A 292 99.58 39.91 -50.45
CA PHE A 292 98.89 40.61 -49.35
C PHE A 292 97.45 40.13 -49.16
N CYS A 293 96.75 39.69 -50.21
CA CYS A 293 95.42 39.07 -50.07
C CYS A 293 95.47 37.75 -49.28
N GLY A 294 96.62 37.09 -49.25
CA GLY A 294 96.84 35.88 -48.44
C GLY A 294 96.80 36.12 -46.93
N ILE A 295 96.94 37.38 -46.47
CA ILE A 295 96.80 37.75 -45.06
C ILE A 295 95.39 37.40 -44.55
N ALA A 296 94.37 37.48 -45.41
CA ALA A 296 93.02 37.09 -45.04
C ALA A 296 92.89 35.58 -44.75
N LYS A 297 93.84 34.71 -45.09
CA LYS A 297 93.86 33.30 -44.61
C LYS A 297 93.98 33.18 -43.10
N VAL A 298 94.53 34.19 -42.41
CA VAL A 298 94.51 34.23 -40.94
C VAL A 298 93.07 34.19 -40.41
N MET A 299 92.12 34.75 -41.17
CA MET A 299 90.69 34.67 -40.85
C MET A 299 90.12 33.26 -41.00
N GLU A 300 90.71 32.38 -41.80
CA GLU A 300 90.27 30.98 -41.92
C GLU A 300 90.56 30.19 -40.64
N VAL A 301 91.71 30.43 -40.01
CA VAL A 301 92.06 29.89 -38.68
C VAL A 301 91.10 30.45 -37.62
N TRP A 302 90.76 31.73 -37.73
CA TRP A 302 89.75 32.36 -36.89
C TRP A 302 88.36 31.74 -37.08
N CYS A 303 87.93 31.47 -38.32
CA CYS A 303 86.66 30.81 -38.61
C CYS A 303 86.56 29.42 -37.97
N ARG A 304 87.66 28.65 -37.94
CA ARG A 304 87.66 27.29 -37.38
C ARG A 304 87.61 27.27 -35.85
N ASN A 305 88.31 28.21 -35.21
CA ASN A 305 88.63 28.14 -33.77
C ASN A 305 87.98 29.23 -32.91
N ARG A 306 87.44 30.30 -33.51
CA ARG A 306 87.01 31.50 -32.78
C ARG A 306 85.59 31.97 -33.04
N ILE A 307 84.82 31.36 -33.96
CA ILE A 307 83.41 31.70 -34.12
C ILE A 307 82.64 31.17 -32.90
N PRO A 308 82.11 32.04 -32.03
CA PRO A 308 81.28 31.61 -30.93
C PRO A 308 79.91 31.23 -31.50
N VAL A 309 79.52 29.98 -31.31
CA VAL A 309 78.15 29.53 -31.54
C VAL A 309 77.55 29.24 -30.17
N GLU A 310 76.35 29.74 -29.94
CA GLU A 310 75.65 29.56 -28.66
C GLU A 310 75.50 28.06 -28.36
N GLY A 311 76.03 27.59 -27.23
CA GLY A 311 76.13 26.16 -26.93
C GLY A 311 74.79 25.41 -26.80
N ASN A 312 73.70 26.15 -26.59
CA ASN A 312 72.35 25.60 -26.36
C ASN A 312 71.41 25.79 -27.56
N PHE A 313 71.89 26.29 -28.71
CA PHE A 313 71.04 26.58 -29.86
C PHE A 313 70.27 25.35 -30.34
N GLY A 314 70.93 24.21 -30.52
CA GLY A 314 70.33 22.99 -31.04
C GLY A 314 69.24 22.41 -30.14
N GLN A 315 69.49 22.36 -28.82
CA GLN A 315 68.46 21.92 -27.86
C GLN A 315 67.24 22.84 -27.87
N THR A 316 67.48 24.15 -27.95
CA THR A 316 66.41 25.16 -28.00
C THR A 316 65.60 25.02 -29.28
N TYR A 317 66.28 24.85 -30.42
CA TYR A 317 65.65 24.65 -31.72
C TYR A 317 64.83 23.36 -31.78
N ASP A 318 65.38 22.25 -31.28
CA ASP A 318 64.67 20.96 -31.27
C ASP A 318 63.43 21.02 -30.37
N THR A 319 63.56 21.64 -29.19
CA THR A 319 62.44 21.84 -28.26
C THR A 319 61.36 22.75 -28.87
N LEU A 320 61.75 23.83 -29.55
CA LEU A 320 60.81 24.74 -30.22
C LEU A 320 60.13 24.08 -31.42
N ASN A 321 60.87 23.36 -32.27
CA ASN A 321 60.33 22.63 -33.41
C ASN A 321 59.31 21.58 -32.95
N GLN A 322 59.61 20.85 -31.87
CA GLN A 322 58.66 19.91 -31.29
C GLN A 322 57.44 20.63 -30.72
N SER A 323 57.64 21.71 -29.94
CA SER A 323 56.54 22.48 -29.34
C SER A 323 55.60 23.08 -30.38
N ILE A 324 56.11 23.54 -31.52
CA ILE A 324 55.29 24.09 -32.62
C ILE A 324 54.47 23.00 -33.30
N ARG A 325 55.04 21.81 -33.52
CA ARG A 325 54.33 20.66 -34.09
C ARG A 325 53.22 20.17 -33.16
N ASP A 326 53.51 20.11 -31.86
CA ASP A 326 52.53 19.70 -30.85
C ASP A 326 51.37 20.71 -30.78
N LEU A 327 51.68 22.02 -30.83
CA LEU A 327 50.70 23.10 -30.79
C LEU A 327 49.73 23.11 -32.00
N ASP A 328 50.21 22.76 -33.19
CA ASP A 328 49.37 22.68 -34.40
C ASP A 328 48.33 21.55 -34.31
N GLY A 329 48.64 20.46 -33.61
CA GLY A 329 47.74 19.32 -33.40
C GLY A 329 46.64 19.56 -32.36
N GLU A 330 46.94 20.30 -31.28
CA GLU A 330 46.06 20.39 -30.09
C GLU A 330 44.79 21.24 -30.28
N PHE A 331 44.81 22.29 -31.10
CA PHE A 331 43.65 23.20 -31.29
C PHE A 331 42.58 22.67 -32.27
N SER A 332 42.62 21.38 -32.63
CA SER A 332 41.69 20.76 -33.56
C SER A 332 40.40 20.21 -32.92
N ALA A 333 40.34 20.09 -31.59
CA ALA A 333 39.23 19.43 -30.87
C ALA A 333 37.86 20.12 -31.03
N ASN A 334 36.80 19.32 -31.13
CA ASN A 334 35.40 19.76 -31.06
C ASN A 334 34.82 19.37 -29.70
N ILE A 335 34.41 20.35 -28.89
CA ILE A 335 33.76 20.10 -27.60
C ILE A 335 32.25 20.28 -27.80
N ASP A 336 31.48 19.22 -27.59
CA ASP A 336 30.03 19.25 -27.60
C ASP A 336 29.49 19.14 -26.16
N PHE A 337 28.65 20.09 -25.76
CA PHE A 337 28.05 20.13 -24.42
C PHE A 337 26.69 19.44 -24.45
N LYS A 338 26.63 18.20 -23.96
CA LYS A 338 25.35 17.50 -23.75
C LYS A 338 24.93 17.65 -22.29
N GLU A 339 23.84 18.38 -22.05
CA GLU A 339 23.17 18.36 -20.74
C GLU A 339 22.42 17.03 -20.59
N GLU A 340 23.03 16.08 -19.90
CA GLU A 340 22.38 14.82 -19.58
C GLU A 340 21.47 15.01 -18.36
N LYS A 341 20.16 15.02 -18.58
CA LYS A 341 19.17 15.07 -17.51
C LYS A 341 19.11 13.70 -16.83
N GLN A 342 19.99 13.45 -15.86
CA GLN A 342 19.84 12.29 -14.98
C GLN A 342 18.61 12.50 -14.09
N ALA A 343 17.62 11.62 -14.28
CA ALA A 343 16.47 11.53 -13.41
C ALA A 343 16.90 10.85 -12.10
N GLY A 344 17.17 11.65 -11.06
CA GLY A 344 17.08 11.19 -9.68
C GLY A 344 18.30 11.48 -8.79
N VAL A 345 18.13 12.44 -7.87
CA VAL A 345 18.94 12.57 -6.64
C VAL A 345 18.51 11.53 -5.58
N LEU A 346 17.41 10.79 -5.81
CA LEU A 346 16.79 9.85 -4.86
C LEU A 346 17.06 8.35 -5.15
N GLY A 347 17.97 8.00 -6.07
CA GLY A 347 18.36 6.60 -6.30
C GLY A 347 17.27 5.67 -6.89
N LEU A 348 16.13 6.22 -7.31
CA LEU A 348 15.09 5.53 -8.05
C LEU A 348 15.23 5.90 -9.54
N ASN A 349 15.35 4.89 -10.41
CA ASN A 349 15.36 5.07 -11.88
C ASN A 349 14.01 5.58 -12.45
N ALA A 350 13.07 5.99 -11.59
CA ALA A 350 11.74 6.44 -11.95
C ALA A 350 11.57 7.93 -11.60
N SER A 351 11.05 8.71 -12.55
CA SER A 351 10.64 10.08 -12.29
C SER A 351 9.45 10.09 -11.31
N TRP A 352 9.41 11.10 -10.43
CA TRP A 352 8.29 11.28 -9.50
C TRP A 352 6.93 11.31 -10.22
N GLU A 353 6.88 11.90 -11.42
CA GLU A 353 5.71 11.89 -12.29
C GLU A 353 5.16 10.47 -12.49
N ARG A 354 6.00 9.51 -12.89
CA ARG A 354 5.57 8.10 -13.09
C ARG A 354 5.06 7.47 -11.80
N VAL A 355 5.77 7.65 -10.69
CA VAL A 355 5.38 7.08 -9.40
C VAL A 355 4.03 7.64 -8.95
N SER A 356 3.84 8.95 -9.10
CA SER A 356 2.59 9.62 -8.71
C SER A 356 1.40 9.19 -9.57
N THR A 357 1.59 9.00 -10.88
CA THR A 357 0.54 8.52 -11.78
C THR A 357 0.21 7.06 -11.52
N GLU A 358 1.20 6.20 -11.31
CA GLU A 358 0.98 4.78 -11.01
C GLU A 358 0.21 4.59 -9.70
N VAL A 359 0.57 5.32 -8.65
CA VAL A 359 -0.12 5.25 -7.36
C VAL A 359 -1.55 5.80 -7.49
N ARG A 360 -1.75 6.93 -8.17
CA ARG A 360 -3.07 7.53 -8.36
C ARG A 360 -3.99 6.63 -9.19
N ASP A 361 -3.49 6.06 -10.28
CA ASP A 361 -4.23 5.12 -11.12
C ASP A 361 -4.60 3.85 -10.35
N TYR A 362 -3.68 3.33 -9.53
CA TYR A 362 -3.97 2.20 -8.66
C TYR A 362 -5.09 2.52 -7.66
N VAL A 363 -5.06 3.69 -7.01
CA VAL A 363 -6.09 4.13 -6.07
C VAL A 363 -7.45 4.28 -6.76
N HIS A 364 -7.51 4.92 -7.93
CA HIS A 364 -8.75 5.07 -8.69
C HIS A 364 -9.32 3.73 -9.18
N HIS A 365 -8.46 2.80 -9.59
CA HIS A 365 -8.90 1.47 -10.01
C HIS A 365 -9.50 0.67 -8.85
N GLN A 366 -8.90 0.76 -7.66
CA GLN A 366 -9.44 0.11 -6.46
C GLN A 366 -10.74 0.77 -5.99
N GLU A 367 -10.84 2.09 -6.09
CA GLU A 367 -12.05 2.85 -5.81
C GLU A 367 -13.21 2.37 -6.68
N ALA A 368 -13.04 2.33 -8.01
CA ALA A 368 -14.09 1.91 -8.92
C ALA A 368 -14.58 0.48 -8.64
N ARG A 369 -13.66 -0.43 -8.28
CA ARG A 369 -13.99 -1.80 -7.85
C ARG A 369 -14.81 -1.81 -6.56
N LEU A 370 -14.44 -0.99 -5.59
CA LEU A 370 -15.13 -0.88 -4.30
C LEU A 370 -16.52 -0.24 -4.45
N GLU A 371 -16.66 0.80 -5.25
CA GLU A 371 -17.95 1.42 -5.57
C GLU A 371 -18.87 0.44 -6.29
N TRP A 372 -18.35 -0.29 -7.28
CA TRP A 372 -19.10 -1.34 -7.96
C TRP A 372 -19.53 -2.44 -6.98
N ALA A 373 -18.63 -2.89 -6.11
CA ALA A 373 -18.93 -3.92 -5.10
C ALA A 373 -19.98 -3.44 -4.08
N LEU A 374 -19.91 -2.18 -3.64
CA LEU A 374 -20.89 -1.55 -2.75
C LEU A 374 -22.24 -1.37 -3.44
N GLY A 375 -22.24 -0.99 -4.72
CA GLY A 375 -23.45 -0.93 -5.55
C GLY A 375 -24.13 -2.29 -5.68
N LEU A 376 -23.35 -3.34 -6.00
CA LEU A 376 -23.84 -4.72 -6.02
C LEU A 376 -24.38 -5.15 -4.65
N LEU A 377 -23.64 -4.83 -3.58
CA LEU A 377 -24.06 -5.12 -2.21
C LEU A 377 -25.38 -4.42 -1.87
N HIS A 378 -25.55 -3.14 -2.22
CA HIS A 378 -26.81 -2.41 -2.04
C HIS A 378 -27.98 -3.08 -2.76
N VAL A 379 -27.79 -3.52 -4.00
CA VAL A 379 -28.82 -4.25 -4.77
C VAL A 379 -29.18 -5.58 -4.09
N LEU A 380 -28.18 -6.34 -3.64
CA LEU A 380 -28.40 -7.58 -2.89
C LEU A 380 -29.12 -7.31 -1.55
N LEU A 381 -28.76 -6.23 -0.86
CA LEU A 381 -29.39 -5.79 0.38
C LEU A 381 -30.84 -5.38 0.18
N SER A 382 -31.20 -4.70 -0.91
CA SER A 382 -32.60 -4.42 -1.24
C SER A 382 -33.43 -5.70 -1.44
N CYS A 383 -32.81 -6.80 -1.87
CA CYS A 383 -33.46 -8.11 -1.99
C CYS A 383 -33.59 -8.86 -0.64
N THR A 384 -32.88 -8.46 0.41
CA THR A 384 -32.93 -9.15 1.73
C THR A 384 -34.31 -9.13 2.36
N PHE A 385 -35.15 -8.15 2.06
CA PHE A 385 -36.52 -8.15 2.55
C PHE A 385 -37.34 -9.32 1.99
N LEU A 386 -37.14 -9.68 0.73
CA LEU A 386 -37.77 -10.87 0.13
C LEU A 386 -37.27 -12.14 0.84
N LEU A 387 -35.99 -12.18 1.23
CA LEU A 387 -35.46 -13.26 2.08
C LEU A 387 -36.11 -13.28 3.47
N VAL A 388 -36.32 -12.12 4.10
CA VAL A 388 -36.99 -12.06 5.42
C VAL A 388 -38.45 -12.52 5.31
N LEU A 389 -39.16 -12.12 4.25
CA LEU A 389 -40.51 -12.61 3.95
C LEU A 389 -40.51 -14.13 3.73
N TYR A 390 -39.68 -14.61 2.80
CA TYR A 390 -39.57 -16.04 2.48
C TYR A 390 -39.25 -16.86 3.72
N THR A 391 -38.25 -16.45 4.52
CA THR A 391 -37.87 -17.17 5.74
C THR A 391 -38.92 -17.07 6.85
N SER A 392 -39.80 -16.06 6.84
CA SER A 392 -40.95 -15.95 7.73
C SER A 392 -42.05 -16.95 7.35
N PHE A 393 -42.39 -17.03 6.07
CA PHE A 393 -43.33 -18.02 5.54
C PHE A 393 -42.80 -19.45 5.68
N SER A 394 -41.54 -19.69 5.32
CA SER A 394 -40.88 -21.00 5.47
C SER A 394 -40.84 -21.47 6.93
N TYR A 395 -40.58 -20.55 7.88
CA TYR A 395 -40.65 -20.89 9.31
C TYR A 395 -42.09 -21.26 9.70
N MET A 396 -43.09 -20.52 9.24
CA MET A 396 -44.49 -20.83 9.49
C MET A 396 -44.86 -22.23 9.02
N ASP A 397 -44.42 -22.53 7.81
CA ASP A 397 -44.76 -23.76 7.13
C ASP A 397 -44.11 -24.96 7.83
N SER A 398 -42.81 -24.84 8.13
CA SER A 398 -42.08 -25.82 8.95
C SER A 398 -42.70 -25.99 10.34
N TYR A 399 -43.19 -24.90 10.93
CA TYR A 399 -43.90 -24.90 12.21
C TYR A 399 -45.30 -25.55 12.13
N ASN A 400 -45.90 -25.71 10.97
CA ASN A 400 -47.17 -26.41 10.85
C ASN A 400 -46.97 -27.87 10.45
N HIS A 401 -45.98 -28.16 9.59
CA HIS A 401 -45.73 -29.50 9.06
C HIS A 401 -44.90 -30.40 9.99
N ASP A 402 -43.83 -29.89 10.63
CA ASP A 402 -42.93 -30.74 11.43
C ASP A 402 -43.07 -30.49 12.95
N ILE A 403 -43.65 -31.46 13.65
CA ILE A 403 -43.87 -31.44 15.12
C ILE A 403 -42.56 -31.34 15.91
N ARG A 404 -41.42 -31.79 15.35
CA ARG A 404 -40.11 -31.74 16.00
C ARG A 404 -39.42 -30.38 15.84
N PHE A 405 -39.80 -29.63 14.81
CA PHE A 405 -39.23 -28.33 14.50
C PHE A 405 -39.47 -27.31 15.63
N ASP A 406 -38.37 -26.69 16.10
CA ASP A 406 -38.34 -25.68 17.17
C ASP A 406 -39.13 -26.08 18.44
N ASN A 407 -39.20 -27.38 18.74
CA ASN A 407 -39.98 -27.96 19.84
C ASN A 407 -39.08 -28.24 21.06
N ILE A 408 -38.52 -27.17 21.63
CA ILE A 408 -37.58 -27.24 22.77
C ILE A 408 -38.05 -26.41 23.98
N TYR A 409 -39.26 -25.87 23.94
CA TYR A 409 -39.75 -24.91 24.93
C TYR A 409 -40.68 -25.56 25.96
N ILE A 410 -40.47 -25.25 27.23
CA ILE A 410 -41.37 -25.66 28.31
C ILE A 410 -42.47 -24.62 28.47
N SER A 411 -43.68 -25.01 28.07
CA SER A 411 -44.88 -24.17 28.17
C SER A 411 -45.60 -24.38 29.51
N THR A 412 -46.56 -23.51 29.82
CA THR A 412 -47.44 -23.67 30.98
C THR A 412 -48.29 -24.95 30.91
N TYR A 413 -48.70 -25.37 29.70
CA TYR A 413 -49.45 -26.61 29.51
C TYR A 413 -48.59 -27.85 29.80
N PHE A 414 -47.28 -27.81 29.51
CA PHE A 414 -46.35 -28.86 29.90
C PHE A 414 -46.34 -29.06 31.43
N CYS A 415 -46.26 -27.97 32.19
CA CYS A 415 -46.33 -28.02 33.66
C CYS A 415 -47.67 -28.58 34.17
N GLN A 416 -48.79 -28.24 33.52
CA GLN A 416 -50.11 -28.78 33.88
C GLN A 416 -50.22 -30.29 33.65
N ILE A 417 -49.60 -30.83 32.58
CA ILE A 417 -49.54 -32.28 32.34
C ILE A 417 -48.77 -32.96 33.49
N ASP A 418 -47.64 -32.38 33.88
CA ASP A 418 -46.79 -32.93 34.93
C ASP A 418 -47.50 -32.93 36.29
N ASP A 419 -48.17 -31.83 36.66
CA ASP A 419 -48.97 -31.74 37.89
C ASP A 419 -50.10 -32.78 37.94
N ARG A 420 -50.76 -33.04 36.80
CA ARG A 420 -51.80 -34.08 36.71
C ARG A 420 -51.20 -35.47 36.90
N ARG A 421 -50.07 -35.78 36.26
CA ARG A 421 -49.39 -37.07 36.45
C ARG A 421 -48.89 -37.26 37.87
N LYS A 422 -48.40 -36.19 38.51
CA LYS A 422 -48.01 -36.16 39.91
C LYS A 422 -49.15 -36.54 40.84
N LYS A 423 -50.34 -35.95 40.63
CA LYS A 423 -51.56 -36.29 41.39
C LYS A 423 -52.01 -37.74 41.19
N LEU A 424 -51.72 -38.32 40.03
CA LEU A 424 -52.04 -39.71 39.70
C LEU A 424 -50.95 -40.70 40.12
N GLY A 425 -49.90 -40.26 40.82
CA GLY A 425 -48.77 -41.13 41.22
C GLY A 425 -47.94 -41.67 40.05
N LYS A 426 -48.13 -41.15 38.83
CA LYS A 426 -47.35 -41.55 37.66
C LYS A 426 -45.98 -40.85 37.67
N ARG A 427 -44.99 -41.40 36.96
CA ARG A 427 -43.68 -40.76 36.76
C ARG A 427 -43.82 -39.34 36.22
N THR A 428 -43.08 -38.41 36.82
CA THR A 428 -43.03 -36.98 36.47
C THR A 428 -41.69 -36.59 35.85
N LEU A 429 -41.68 -35.46 35.13
CA LEU A 429 -40.49 -34.86 34.55
C LEU A 429 -39.90 -33.72 35.42
N LEU A 430 -40.72 -32.97 36.17
CA LEU A 430 -40.23 -31.90 37.03
C LEU A 430 -39.94 -32.43 38.45
N PRO A 431 -38.84 -32.01 39.10
CA PRO A 431 -37.80 -31.09 38.62
C PRO A 431 -36.90 -31.70 37.52
N LEU A 432 -36.43 -30.86 36.60
CA LEU A 432 -35.52 -31.29 35.53
C LEU A 432 -34.16 -31.66 36.10
N ARG A 433 -33.53 -32.70 35.52
CA ARG A 433 -32.14 -33.03 35.86
C ARG A 433 -31.20 -31.97 35.29
N LYS A 434 -30.08 -31.70 35.97
CA LYS A 434 -29.06 -30.72 35.49
C LYS A 434 -28.54 -31.01 34.08
N ALA A 435 -28.59 -32.27 33.64
CA ALA A 435 -28.17 -32.67 32.29
C ALA A 435 -29.26 -32.45 31.22
N GLU A 436 -30.53 -32.39 31.61
CA GLU A 436 -31.71 -32.15 30.77
C GLU A 436 -32.00 -30.65 30.64
N GLU A 437 -31.80 -29.89 31.72
CA GLU A 437 -32.05 -28.44 31.77
C GLU A 437 -31.29 -27.67 30.67
N LYS A 438 -30.10 -28.13 30.26
CA LYS A 438 -29.33 -27.52 29.17
C LYS A 438 -29.95 -27.68 27.78
N THR A 439 -30.92 -28.57 27.61
CA THR A 439 -31.53 -28.91 26.31
C THR A 439 -32.89 -28.26 26.07
N VAL A 440 -33.50 -27.67 27.10
CA VAL A 440 -34.85 -27.12 27.06
C VAL A 440 -34.83 -25.64 27.41
N ILE A 441 -35.68 -24.83 26.77
CA ILE A 441 -35.72 -23.37 26.96
C ILE A 441 -36.99 -22.95 27.70
N PHE A 442 -36.86 -22.03 28.63
CA PHE A 442 -37.99 -21.39 29.31
C PHE A 442 -38.34 -20.06 28.63
N PRO A 443 -39.50 -19.92 27.98
CA PRO A 443 -39.83 -18.73 27.18
C PRO A 443 -39.80 -17.41 27.96
N CYS A 444 -40.27 -17.41 29.22
CA CYS A 444 -40.47 -16.20 30.01
C CYS A 444 -39.33 -15.88 31.00
N LYS A 445 -38.23 -16.65 31.02
CA LYS A 445 -37.07 -16.34 31.89
C LYS A 445 -36.23 -15.24 31.24
N PRO A 446 -35.92 -14.10 31.89
CA PRO A 446 -35.16 -13.02 31.25
C PRO A 446 -33.68 -13.35 30.97
N THR A 447 -33.18 -14.46 31.51
CA THR A 447 -31.78 -14.88 31.36
C THR A 447 -31.54 -15.63 30.04
N ILE A 448 -30.42 -15.33 29.39
CA ILE A 448 -29.92 -16.09 28.22
C ILE A 448 -29.46 -17.48 28.70
N GLN A 449 -29.97 -18.53 28.08
CA GLN A 449 -29.67 -19.91 28.46
C GLN A 449 -28.44 -20.45 27.71
N ALA A 450 -27.81 -21.52 28.22
CA ALA A 450 -26.55 -22.04 27.68
C ALA A 450 -26.57 -22.39 26.18
N SER A 451 -27.70 -22.90 25.67
CA SER A 451 -27.87 -23.19 24.24
C SER A 451 -27.92 -21.92 23.39
N GLU A 452 -28.56 -20.87 23.89
CA GLU A 452 -28.66 -19.56 23.22
C GLU A 452 -27.34 -18.79 23.29
N MET A 453 -26.62 -18.91 24.41
CA MET A 453 -25.29 -18.33 24.62
C MET A 453 -24.29 -18.85 23.58
N SER A 454 -24.31 -20.14 23.26
CA SER A 454 -23.43 -20.71 22.24
C SER A 454 -23.67 -20.10 20.86
N ASN A 455 -24.94 -19.85 20.50
CA ASN A 455 -25.28 -19.18 19.26
C ASN A 455 -24.84 -17.71 19.31
N MET A 456 -25.16 -16.99 20.39
CA MET A 456 -24.77 -15.59 20.58
C MET A 456 -23.24 -15.38 20.44
N VAL A 457 -22.43 -16.25 21.05
CA VAL A 457 -20.96 -16.19 20.95
C VAL A 457 -20.48 -16.42 19.53
N ARG A 458 -21.06 -17.39 18.80
CA ARG A 458 -20.71 -17.62 17.40
C ARG A 458 -20.99 -16.38 16.54
N GLU A 459 -22.18 -15.80 16.69
CA GLU A 459 -22.54 -14.63 15.90
C GLU A 459 -21.72 -13.38 16.31
N LEU A 460 -21.40 -13.21 17.59
CA LEU A 460 -20.51 -12.14 18.03
C LEU A 460 -19.09 -12.30 17.44
N LEU A 461 -18.59 -13.54 17.34
CA LEU A 461 -17.32 -13.82 16.69
C LEU A 461 -17.35 -13.47 15.19
N GLU A 462 -18.48 -13.71 14.51
CA GLU A 462 -18.69 -13.28 13.12
C GLU A 462 -18.71 -11.75 12.96
N THR A 463 -19.08 -10.99 14.00
CA THR A 463 -19.03 -9.50 13.99
C THR A 463 -17.65 -8.91 14.30
N LEU A 464 -16.71 -9.71 14.80
CA LEU A 464 -15.39 -9.22 15.21
C LEU A 464 -14.52 -8.66 14.06
N PRO A 465 -14.51 -9.25 12.84
CA PRO A 465 -13.71 -8.72 11.73
C PRO A 465 -14.12 -7.31 11.30
N ILE A 466 -15.41 -6.98 11.27
CA ILE A 466 -15.86 -5.65 10.87
C ILE A 466 -15.58 -4.59 11.95
N LEU A 467 -15.67 -4.98 13.23
CA LEU A 467 -15.25 -4.12 14.33
C LEU A 467 -13.75 -3.83 14.25
N LEU A 468 -12.93 -4.87 14.01
CA LEU A 468 -11.48 -4.71 13.84
C LEU A 468 -11.16 -3.80 12.63
N LEU A 469 -11.85 -3.99 11.51
CA LEU A 469 -11.69 -3.15 10.32
C LEU A 469 -11.95 -1.67 10.64
N LEU A 470 -13.05 -1.34 11.35
CA LEU A 470 -13.34 0.04 11.75
C LEU A 470 -12.22 0.60 12.63
N VAL A 471 -11.79 -0.16 13.65
CA VAL A 471 -10.73 0.28 14.57
C VAL A 471 -9.42 0.53 13.85
N VAL A 472 -9.02 -0.36 12.93
CA VAL A 472 -7.80 -0.21 12.13
C VAL A 472 -7.90 1.02 11.22
N LEU A 473 -9.01 1.20 10.51
CA LEU A 473 -9.19 2.34 9.61
C LEU A 473 -9.21 3.67 10.35
N CYS A 474 -9.92 3.76 11.48
CA CYS A 474 -9.90 4.97 12.31
C CYS A 474 -8.52 5.23 12.93
N GLY A 475 -7.81 4.16 13.34
CA GLY A 475 -6.44 4.28 13.85
C GLY A 475 -5.45 4.76 12.78
N LEU A 476 -5.56 4.24 11.55
CA LEU A 476 -4.75 4.68 10.41
C LEU A 476 -5.03 6.12 10.02
N ASP A 477 -6.31 6.51 9.95
CA ASP A 477 -6.71 7.88 9.63
C ASP A 477 -6.20 8.87 10.68
N TRP A 478 -6.35 8.54 11.97
CA TRP A 478 -5.78 9.34 13.06
C TRP A 478 -4.25 9.43 13.01
N ALA A 479 -3.57 8.31 12.74
CA ALA A 479 -2.12 8.30 12.63
C ALA A 479 -1.63 9.15 11.46
N LEU A 480 -2.26 9.06 10.28
CA LEU A 480 -1.92 9.86 9.11
C LEU A 480 -2.20 11.34 9.34
N TYR A 481 -3.37 11.69 9.89
CA TYR A 481 -3.67 13.05 10.28
C TYR A 481 -2.58 13.62 11.20
N SER A 482 -2.23 12.88 12.26
CA SER A 482 -1.21 13.31 13.23
C SER A 482 0.17 13.50 12.60
N ILE A 483 0.61 12.56 11.76
CA ILE A 483 1.90 12.66 11.05
C ILE A 483 1.91 13.89 10.12
N PHE A 484 0.87 14.09 9.32
CA PHE A 484 0.84 15.20 8.37
C PHE A 484 0.62 16.56 9.02
N ASP A 485 -0.13 16.62 10.11
CA ASP A 485 -0.29 17.84 10.89
C ASP A 485 1.05 18.24 11.52
N THR A 486 1.79 17.26 12.05
CA THR A 486 3.16 17.46 12.55
C THR A 486 4.09 17.95 11.43
N ILE A 487 4.03 17.32 10.25
CA ILE A 487 4.84 17.72 9.09
C ILE A 487 4.51 19.17 8.68
N ARG A 488 3.23 19.54 8.63
CA ARG A 488 2.80 20.90 8.25
C ARG A 488 3.36 21.95 9.22
N HIS A 489 3.32 21.70 10.53
CA HIS A 489 3.77 22.66 11.53
C HIS A 489 5.30 22.73 11.64
N HIS A 490 6.00 21.60 11.48
CA HIS A 490 7.45 21.55 11.70
C HIS A 490 8.31 21.60 10.43
N SER A 491 7.73 21.37 9.25
CA SER A 491 8.51 21.30 7.99
C SER A 491 8.50 22.60 7.20
N PHE A 492 7.91 23.68 7.70
CA PHE A 492 7.98 24.98 7.03
C PHE A 492 9.43 25.45 6.91
N LEU A 493 9.87 25.69 5.68
CA LEU A 493 11.23 26.12 5.34
C LEU A 493 11.17 27.28 4.36
N GLN A 494 11.90 28.35 4.67
CA GLN A 494 12.17 29.47 3.78
C GLN A 494 13.64 29.42 3.37
N TYR A 495 13.90 29.03 2.12
CA TYR A 495 15.24 28.95 1.55
C TYR A 495 15.57 30.26 0.84
N SER A 496 16.51 31.03 1.39
CA SER A 496 17.10 32.20 0.74
C SER A 496 18.57 31.93 0.39
N PHE A 497 18.87 31.70 -0.88
CA PHE A 497 20.24 31.56 -1.37
C PHE A 497 20.72 32.89 -1.96
N ARG A 498 21.73 33.50 -1.34
CA ARG A 498 22.39 34.72 -1.84
C ARG A 498 23.82 34.37 -2.23
N SER A 499 24.10 34.38 -3.53
CA SER A 499 25.46 34.20 -4.05
C SER A 499 25.93 35.50 -4.68
N SER A 500 26.99 36.07 -4.11
CA SER A 500 27.72 37.21 -4.63
C SER A 500 29.14 36.77 -4.96
N HIS A 501 29.52 36.80 -6.24
CA HIS A 501 30.90 36.61 -6.66
C HIS A 501 31.34 37.82 -7.49
N LYS A 502 32.54 38.33 -7.19
CA LYS A 502 33.19 39.39 -7.95
C LYS A 502 34.65 38.97 -8.13
N LEU A 503 34.95 38.43 -9.30
CA LEU A 503 36.31 38.08 -9.70
C LEU A 503 36.70 39.01 -10.83
N GLU A 504 37.81 39.74 -10.70
CA GLU A 504 38.34 40.62 -11.75
C GLU A 504 39.78 40.21 -12.03
N VAL A 505 40.04 39.69 -13.23
CA VAL A 505 41.39 39.25 -13.63
C VAL A 505 41.89 40.12 -14.78
N LYS A 506 43.02 40.79 -14.56
CA LYS A 506 43.71 41.62 -15.56
C LYS A 506 44.94 40.89 -16.07
N VAL A 507 44.90 40.50 -17.35
CA VAL A 507 46.05 39.91 -18.04
C VAL A 507 46.77 41.01 -18.82
N GLY A 508 48.05 41.25 -18.53
CA GLY A 508 48.91 42.20 -19.24
C GLY A 508 49.69 41.57 -20.40
N GLY A 509 50.12 42.40 -21.36
CA GLY A 509 50.92 41.99 -22.53
C GLY A 509 50.11 41.66 -23.78
N ASP A 510 50.77 41.68 -24.94
CA ASP A 510 50.17 41.49 -26.28
C ASP A 510 50.59 40.19 -26.97
N SER A 511 51.14 39.22 -26.22
CA SER A 511 51.48 37.91 -26.75
C SER A 511 50.23 37.06 -27.06
N MET A 512 50.38 36.06 -27.95
CA MET A 512 49.34 35.07 -28.23
C MET A 512 48.80 34.43 -26.93
N LEU A 513 49.70 34.05 -26.01
CA LEU A 513 49.34 33.52 -24.70
C LEU A 513 48.58 34.53 -23.84
N ALA A 514 48.99 35.80 -23.80
CA ALA A 514 48.28 36.84 -23.06
C ALA A 514 46.88 37.09 -23.65
N ARG A 515 46.73 37.02 -24.97
CA ARG A 515 45.43 37.12 -25.65
C ARG A 515 44.54 35.92 -25.36
N LEU A 516 45.10 34.71 -25.33
CA LEU A 516 44.40 33.47 -24.96
C LEU A 516 43.94 33.53 -23.51
N LEU A 517 44.84 33.85 -22.56
CA LEU A 517 44.52 33.98 -21.15
C LEU A 517 43.51 35.12 -20.89
N ARG A 518 43.58 36.22 -21.63
CA ARG A 518 42.59 37.30 -21.53
C ARG A 518 41.22 36.86 -22.02
N LYS A 519 41.14 36.00 -23.04
CA LYS A 519 39.86 35.45 -23.51
C LYS A 519 39.33 34.34 -22.59
N THR A 520 40.19 33.47 -22.07
CA THR A 520 39.75 32.35 -21.20
C THR A 520 39.55 32.78 -19.76
N ILE A 521 40.49 33.48 -19.16
CA ILE A 521 40.42 33.96 -17.78
C ILE A 521 39.64 35.26 -17.68
N GLY A 522 39.60 36.09 -18.73
CA GLY A 522 38.72 37.25 -18.77
C GLY A 522 37.23 36.87 -18.82
N ALA A 523 36.86 35.69 -19.32
CA ALA A 523 35.51 35.16 -19.21
C ALA A 523 35.08 34.81 -17.76
N LEU A 524 36.06 34.68 -16.85
CA LEU A 524 35.82 34.58 -15.40
C LEU A 524 35.67 35.94 -14.72
N ASN A 525 35.78 37.05 -15.47
CA ASN A 525 35.47 38.38 -14.96
C ASN A 525 33.96 38.57 -14.85
N THR A 526 33.34 37.79 -13.95
CA THR A 526 31.92 37.82 -13.69
C THR A 526 31.66 38.50 -12.36
N SER A 527 30.75 39.48 -12.40
CA SER A 527 30.05 39.95 -11.21
C SER A 527 28.62 39.47 -11.32
N SER A 528 28.19 38.62 -10.39
CA SER A 528 26.80 38.20 -10.31
C SER A 528 26.35 38.24 -8.86
N GLU A 529 25.25 38.94 -8.63
CA GLU A 529 24.48 38.86 -7.41
C GLU A 529 23.20 38.10 -7.74
N THR A 530 23.11 36.85 -7.29
CA THR A 530 21.92 36.01 -7.46
C THR A 530 21.27 35.81 -6.11
N VAL A 531 20.04 36.30 -5.98
CA VAL A 531 19.18 36.11 -4.82
C VAL A 531 18.05 35.18 -5.24
N MET A 532 17.98 34.00 -4.64
CA MET A 532 16.92 33.04 -4.85
C MET A 532 16.17 32.83 -3.55
N GLU A 533 14.94 33.33 -3.48
CA GLU A 533 14.03 33.10 -2.35
C GLU A 533 12.96 32.09 -2.77
N SER A 534 12.86 30.99 -2.03
CA SER A 534 11.85 29.96 -2.24
C SER A 534 11.23 29.55 -0.91
N ASN A 535 9.92 29.34 -0.89
CA ASN A 535 9.18 28.84 0.27
C ASN A 535 8.50 27.51 -0.10
N ASN A 536 8.33 26.63 0.89
CA ASN A 536 7.68 25.34 0.68
C ASN A 536 6.21 25.30 1.13
N MET A 537 5.62 26.45 1.51
CA MET A 537 4.22 26.55 1.93
C MET A 537 3.24 25.86 0.97
N PRO A 538 3.26 26.12 -0.35
CA PRO A 538 2.30 25.49 -1.27
C PRO A 538 2.47 23.96 -1.38
N CYS A 539 3.61 23.42 -0.92
CA CYS A 539 3.88 21.99 -0.91
C CYS A 539 3.52 21.30 0.40
N LEU A 540 3.13 22.03 1.47
CA LEU A 540 2.78 21.42 2.75
C LEU A 540 1.42 20.70 2.66
N PRO A 541 1.28 19.51 3.27
CA PRO A 541 0.02 18.77 3.23
C PRO A 541 -1.06 19.50 4.03
N GLN A 542 -2.32 19.36 3.61
CA GLN A 542 -3.49 19.88 4.32
C GLN A 542 -4.32 18.72 4.88
N PRO A 543 -3.91 18.11 6.01
CA PRO A 543 -4.60 16.95 6.52
C PRO A 543 -6.01 17.30 7.01
N VAL A 544 -6.98 16.49 6.62
CA VAL A 544 -8.36 16.59 7.08
C VAL A 544 -8.61 15.47 8.09
N GLY A 545 -8.96 15.85 9.32
CA GLY A 545 -9.36 14.91 10.35
C GLY A 545 -10.81 14.46 10.16
N LEU A 546 -11.13 13.23 10.55
CA LEU A 546 -12.49 12.74 10.49
C LEU A 546 -13.39 13.49 11.50
N ASP A 547 -14.47 14.11 11.02
CA ASP A 547 -15.46 14.76 11.88
C ASP A 547 -16.04 13.81 12.92
N ALA A 548 -16.34 14.32 14.11
CA ALA A 548 -17.04 13.57 15.16
C ALA A 548 -18.36 12.96 14.66
N ARG A 549 -19.08 13.67 13.77
CA ARG A 549 -20.32 13.18 13.14
C ARG A 549 -20.07 11.99 12.22
N ALA A 550 -18.97 11.99 11.47
CA ALA A 550 -18.60 10.88 10.60
C ALA A 550 -18.18 9.63 11.41
N TYR A 551 -17.46 9.83 12.52
CA TYR A 551 -17.13 8.75 13.46
C TYR A 551 -18.40 8.07 14.02
N TRP A 552 -19.36 8.87 14.51
CA TRP A 552 -20.62 8.34 15.02
C TRP A 552 -21.45 7.63 13.94
N ARG A 553 -21.45 8.15 12.70
CA ARG A 553 -22.16 7.52 11.57
C ARG A 553 -21.59 6.13 11.24
N ALA A 554 -20.28 5.93 11.37
CA ALA A 554 -19.63 4.63 11.17
C ALA A 554 -19.76 3.69 12.39
N ALA A 555 -19.73 4.24 13.62
CA ALA A 555 -19.80 3.45 14.85
C ALA A 555 -21.21 2.94 15.21
N LEU A 556 -22.25 3.76 14.95
CA LEU A 556 -23.64 3.43 15.32
C LEU A 556 -24.15 2.12 14.70
N PRO A 557 -23.93 1.83 13.40
CA PRO A 557 -24.31 0.56 12.79
C PRO A 557 -23.64 -0.66 13.43
N ILE A 558 -22.38 -0.54 13.83
CA ILE A 558 -21.65 -1.63 14.50
C ILE A 558 -22.19 -1.83 15.90
N GLY A 559 -22.47 -0.75 16.65
CA GLY A 559 -23.15 -0.83 17.93
C GLY A 559 -24.52 -1.50 17.82
N LEU A 560 -25.29 -1.18 16.77
CA LEU A 560 -26.56 -1.83 16.46
C LEU A 560 -26.38 -3.31 16.13
N LEU A 561 -25.35 -3.69 15.37
CA LEU A 561 -25.03 -5.08 15.04
C LEU A 561 -24.77 -5.91 16.30
N VAL A 562 -23.97 -5.38 17.24
CA VAL A 562 -23.69 -6.00 18.55
C VAL A 562 -24.97 -6.10 19.38
N CYS A 563 -25.79 -5.04 19.40
CA CYS A 563 -27.08 -5.04 20.08
C CYS A 563 -28.01 -6.14 19.54
N LEU A 564 -28.09 -6.31 18.21
CA LEU A 564 -28.88 -7.36 17.57
C LEU A 564 -28.36 -8.76 17.91
N CYS A 565 -27.05 -8.97 18.06
CA CYS A 565 -26.50 -10.23 18.55
C CYS A 565 -27.01 -10.56 19.97
N LEU A 566 -27.13 -9.57 20.86
CA LEU A 566 -27.66 -9.76 22.21
C LEU A 566 -29.18 -9.99 22.21
N LEU A 567 -29.91 -9.24 21.37
CA LEU A 567 -31.37 -9.30 21.28
C LEU A 567 -31.89 -10.55 20.52
N GLN A 568 -31.05 -11.20 19.72
CA GLN A 568 -31.42 -12.37 18.91
C GLN A 568 -32.08 -13.49 19.71
N ALA A 569 -31.57 -13.79 20.92
CA ALA A 569 -32.13 -14.84 21.76
C ALA A 569 -33.60 -14.55 22.11
N PHE A 570 -33.91 -13.28 22.40
CA PHE A 570 -35.27 -12.82 22.67
C PHE A 570 -36.13 -12.79 21.40
N GLY A 571 -35.56 -12.41 20.25
CA GLY A 571 -36.22 -12.47 18.96
C GLY A 571 -36.68 -13.90 18.61
N TYR A 572 -35.83 -14.91 18.82
CA TYR A 572 -36.18 -16.31 18.57
C TYR A 572 -37.27 -16.84 19.51
N ARG A 573 -37.26 -16.43 20.78
CA ARG A 573 -38.35 -16.74 21.71
C ARG A 573 -39.65 -16.06 21.30
N LEU A 574 -39.60 -14.79 20.89
CA LEU A 574 -40.76 -14.03 20.44
C LEU A 574 -41.38 -14.66 19.18
N ARG A 575 -40.56 -15.08 18.21
CA ARG A 575 -41.00 -15.83 17.03
C ARG A 575 -41.81 -17.08 17.42
N ARG A 576 -41.32 -17.86 18.40
CA ARG A 576 -42.04 -19.03 18.90
C ARG A 576 -43.36 -18.67 19.57
N VAL A 577 -43.39 -17.61 20.39
CA VAL A 577 -44.61 -17.14 21.08
C VAL A 577 -45.67 -16.67 20.08
N ILE A 578 -45.27 -16.00 19.00
CA ILE A 578 -46.19 -15.57 17.93
C ILE A 578 -46.78 -16.80 17.22
N ALA A 579 -45.96 -17.78 16.83
CA ALA A 579 -46.45 -19.01 16.20
C ALA A 579 -47.38 -19.82 17.13
N ALA A 580 -47.07 -19.86 18.43
CA ALA A 580 -47.89 -20.48 19.46
C ALA A 580 -49.28 -19.83 19.63
N PHE A 581 -49.38 -18.53 19.39
CA PHE A 581 -50.63 -17.78 19.54
C PHE A 581 -51.64 -18.13 18.44
N TYR A 582 -51.19 -18.30 17.19
CA TYR A 582 -52.07 -18.57 16.05
C TYR A 582 -52.38 -20.06 15.85
N PHE A 583 -51.45 -20.98 16.16
CA PHE A 583 -51.60 -22.41 15.89
C PHE A 583 -51.68 -23.25 17.17
N ARG A 584 -52.51 -24.32 17.16
CA ARG A 584 -52.74 -25.18 18.33
C ARG A 584 -51.48 -25.99 18.70
N GLU A 585 -50.92 -25.74 19.88
CA GLU A 585 -49.68 -26.39 20.31
C GLU A 585 -49.83 -27.73 21.06
N LYS A 586 -51.07 -28.16 21.37
CA LYS A 586 -51.31 -29.33 22.25
C LYS A 586 -50.56 -30.60 21.80
N LYS A 587 -50.61 -30.91 20.50
CA LYS A 587 -49.93 -32.09 19.91
C LYS A 587 -48.41 -32.01 20.07
N ARG A 588 -47.82 -30.83 19.81
CA ARG A 588 -46.37 -30.58 19.94
C ARG A 588 -45.89 -30.74 21.38
N ILE A 589 -46.65 -30.20 22.34
CA ILE A 589 -46.29 -30.27 23.77
C ILE A 589 -46.41 -31.71 24.29
N LEU A 590 -47.46 -32.44 23.90
CA LEU A 590 -47.63 -33.85 24.26
C LEU A 590 -46.48 -34.70 23.68
N PHE A 591 -46.12 -34.48 22.42
CA PHE A 591 -44.99 -35.14 21.77
C PHE A 591 -43.68 -34.87 22.52
N LEU A 592 -43.39 -33.61 22.85
CA LEU A 592 -42.20 -33.22 23.60
C LEU A 592 -42.15 -33.88 24.98
N TYR A 593 -43.28 -33.91 25.70
CA TYR A 593 -43.38 -34.54 27.01
C TYR A 593 -43.08 -36.04 26.94
N ASN A 594 -43.69 -36.75 25.99
CA ASN A 594 -43.46 -38.19 25.79
C ASN A 594 -42.03 -38.50 25.32
N ASP A 595 -41.46 -37.66 24.45
CA ASP A 595 -40.08 -37.79 23.99
C ASP A 595 -39.08 -37.57 25.13
N LEU A 596 -39.29 -36.57 25.99
CA LEU A 596 -38.46 -36.34 27.18
C LEU A 596 -38.57 -37.48 28.20
N LEU A 597 -39.76 -38.04 28.41
CA LEU A 597 -39.93 -39.24 29.25
C LEU A 597 -39.13 -40.42 28.69
N ARG A 598 -39.23 -40.69 27.38
CA ARG A 598 -38.47 -41.76 26.70
C ARG A 598 -36.96 -41.52 26.78
N LYS A 599 -36.52 -40.28 26.61
CA LYS A 599 -35.10 -39.89 26.75
C LYS A 599 -34.59 -40.03 28.17
N ARG A 600 -35.38 -39.68 29.19
CA ARG A 600 -35.03 -39.86 30.61
C ARG A 600 -34.91 -41.34 30.95
N ALA A 601 -35.85 -42.14 30.47
CA ALA A 601 -35.86 -43.60 30.55
C ALA A 601 -34.59 -44.25 29.96
N ALA A 602 -34.20 -43.83 28.75
CA ALA A 602 -33.02 -44.35 28.05
C ALA A 602 -31.74 -43.53 28.28
N PHE A 603 -31.72 -42.59 29.24
CA PHE A 603 -30.68 -41.58 29.37
C PHE A 603 -29.28 -42.18 29.54
N THR A 604 -29.18 -43.17 30.43
CA THR A 604 -27.94 -43.86 30.75
C THR A 604 -27.39 -44.61 29.55
N LYS A 605 -28.25 -45.29 28.78
CA LYS A 605 -27.91 -46.00 27.54
C LYS A 605 -27.47 -45.04 26.44
N LEU A 606 -28.21 -43.95 26.21
CA LEU A 606 -27.96 -42.99 25.13
C LEU A 606 -26.69 -42.16 25.36
N ARG A 607 -26.38 -41.79 26.62
CA ARG A 607 -25.22 -40.92 26.92
C ARG A 607 -23.98 -41.67 27.41
N ARG A 608 -24.00 -43.00 27.52
CA ARG A 608 -22.85 -43.79 28.02
C ARG A 608 -21.56 -43.52 27.26
N ALA A 609 -21.60 -43.55 25.92
CA ALA A 609 -20.41 -43.31 25.10
C ALA A 609 -19.79 -41.93 25.36
N ALA A 610 -20.62 -40.90 25.53
CA ALA A 610 -20.17 -39.55 25.87
C ALA A 610 -19.60 -39.47 27.30
N ILE A 611 -20.21 -40.17 28.27
CA ILE A 611 -19.72 -40.25 29.64
C ILE A 611 -18.36 -40.96 29.71
N LEU A 612 -18.21 -42.10 29.00
CA LEU A 612 -16.95 -42.84 28.90
C LEU A 612 -15.84 -41.98 28.28
N ARG A 613 -16.14 -41.29 27.16
CA ARG A 613 -15.17 -40.38 26.53
C ARG A 613 -14.71 -39.28 27.49
N ARG A 614 -15.63 -38.69 28.25
CA ARG A 614 -15.31 -37.63 29.23
C ARG A 614 -14.53 -38.16 30.42
N ALA A 615 -14.84 -39.37 30.90
CA ALA A 615 -14.08 -40.01 31.98
C ALA A 615 -12.63 -40.28 31.53
N ARG A 616 -12.43 -40.79 30.30
CA ARG A 616 -11.09 -40.97 29.72
C ARG A 616 -10.32 -39.64 29.61
N GLN A 617 -10.98 -38.57 29.18
CA GLN A 617 -10.37 -37.23 29.11
C GLN A 617 -9.96 -36.67 30.48
N GLN A 618 -10.63 -37.07 31.56
CA GLN A 618 -10.24 -36.68 32.93
C GLN A 618 -9.03 -37.45 33.46
N LYS A 619 -8.85 -38.69 32.97
CA LYS A 619 -7.71 -39.55 33.30
C LYS A 619 -6.44 -39.15 32.54
N ALA A 620 -6.58 -38.52 31.37
CA ALA A 620 -5.43 -38.06 30.59
C ALA A 620 -4.56 -37.08 31.40
N PRO A 621 -3.23 -37.25 31.43
CA PRO A 621 -2.33 -36.38 32.18
C PRO A 621 -2.47 -34.94 31.69
N ARG A 622 -2.55 -33.99 32.63
CA ARG A 622 -2.60 -32.57 32.29
C ARG A 622 -1.23 -32.12 31.79
N HIS A 623 -1.23 -31.22 30.81
CA HIS A 623 0.02 -30.57 30.40
C HIS A 623 0.63 -29.82 31.61
N PRO A 624 1.95 -29.89 31.81
CA PRO A 624 2.63 -29.22 32.93
C PRO A 624 2.30 -27.72 33.04
N LEU A 625 2.17 -27.04 31.90
CA LEU A 625 1.78 -25.63 31.80
C LEU A 625 0.40 -25.35 32.39
N ALA A 626 -0.55 -26.28 32.23
CA ALA A 626 -1.91 -26.12 32.74
C ALA A 626 -1.95 -26.17 34.28
N ASP A 627 -1.06 -26.94 34.91
CA ASP A 627 -0.94 -27.01 36.36
C ASP A 627 -0.20 -25.80 36.94
N ILE A 628 0.77 -25.25 36.22
CA ILE A 628 1.42 -23.96 36.55
C ILE A 628 0.39 -22.82 36.49
N LEU A 629 -0.39 -22.75 35.41
CA LEU A 629 -1.47 -21.76 35.23
C LEU A 629 -2.60 -21.93 36.26
N HIS A 630 -2.87 -23.15 36.71
CA HIS A 630 -3.85 -23.43 37.76
C HIS A 630 -3.43 -22.90 39.14
N ARG A 631 -2.11 -22.84 39.40
CA ARG A 631 -1.53 -22.29 40.63
C ARG A 631 -1.33 -20.77 40.55
N GLY A 632 -0.94 -20.23 39.39
CA GLY A 632 -0.59 -18.82 39.22
C GLY A 632 -1.76 -17.83 39.04
N CYS A 633 -2.89 -18.26 38.46
CA CYS A 633 -3.99 -17.34 38.12
C CYS A 633 -5.35 -17.76 38.71
N PRO A 634 -5.93 -17.03 39.69
CA PRO A 634 -7.21 -17.39 40.32
C PRO A 634 -8.40 -17.39 39.34
N LEU A 635 -8.37 -16.56 38.29
CA LEU A 635 -9.40 -16.51 37.25
C LEU A 635 -9.38 -17.77 36.35
N LEU A 636 -8.20 -18.26 35.97
CA LEU A 636 -8.00 -19.47 35.17
C LEU A 636 -8.32 -20.75 35.97
N ARG A 637 -8.19 -20.69 37.31
CA ARG A 637 -8.55 -21.80 38.22
C ARG A 637 -9.99 -22.29 38.01
N ARG A 638 -10.93 -21.40 37.68
CA ARG A 638 -12.35 -21.73 37.46
C ARG A 638 -12.58 -22.55 36.19
N TRP A 639 -11.76 -22.33 35.16
CA TRP A 639 -11.85 -23.02 33.86
C TRP A 639 -11.18 -24.39 33.86
N LEU A 640 -10.08 -24.52 34.63
CA LEU A 640 -9.24 -25.72 34.75
C LEU A 640 -9.75 -26.77 35.77
N ARG A 641 -10.83 -26.49 36.51
CA ARG A 641 -11.42 -27.49 37.46
C ARG A 641 -11.94 -28.72 36.71
N ARG A 642 -11.76 -29.92 37.30
CA ARG A 642 -12.45 -31.14 36.85
C ARG A 642 -13.96 -30.86 36.83
N ARG A 643 -14.69 -31.43 35.87
CA ARG A 643 -16.14 -31.21 35.69
C ARG A 643 -16.88 -32.53 35.85
N CYS A 644 -18.17 -32.50 36.19
CA CYS A 644 -18.98 -33.72 36.25
C CYS A 644 -19.06 -34.40 34.87
N VAL A 645 -18.81 -35.70 34.77
CA VAL A 645 -18.86 -36.44 33.48
C VAL A 645 -20.25 -36.46 32.84
N VAL A 646 -21.32 -36.33 33.64
CA VAL A 646 -22.72 -36.34 33.18
C VAL A 646 -23.19 -34.95 32.74
N CYS A 647 -23.18 -33.97 33.65
CA CYS A 647 -23.77 -32.63 33.42
C CYS A 647 -22.74 -31.52 33.12
N GLN A 648 -21.43 -31.81 33.25
CA GLN A 648 -20.33 -30.83 33.08
C GLN A 648 -20.33 -29.65 34.06
N ALA A 649 -21.03 -29.74 35.18
CA ALA A 649 -20.89 -28.77 36.27
C ALA A 649 -19.46 -28.82 36.86
N PRO A 650 -18.86 -27.67 37.26
CA PRO A 650 -17.53 -27.67 37.87
C PRO A 650 -17.53 -28.45 39.19
N LYS A 651 -16.38 -29.07 39.53
CA LYS A 651 -16.19 -29.79 40.79
C LYS A 651 -16.42 -28.85 41.99
N THR A 652 -17.34 -29.26 42.86
CA THR A 652 -17.64 -28.66 44.17
C THR A 652 -17.11 -29.60 45.27
N PRO A 653 -16.95 -29.15 46.54
CA PRO A 653 -16.55 -30.05 47.64
C PRO A 653 -17.52 -31.23 47.82
N GLU A 654 -18.80 -31.05 47.52
CA GLU A 654 -19.86 -32.08 47.56
C GLU A 654 -19.85 -33.05 46.35
N SER A 655 -18.84 -32.99 45.47
CA SER A 655 -18.76 -33.87 44.31
C SER A 655 -18.34 -35.28 44.70
N TYR A 656 -19.02 -36.29 44.16
CA TYR A 656 -18.67 -37.70 44.37
C TYR A 656 -17.61 -38.16 43.37
N VAL A 657 -16.56 -38.83 43.84
CA VAL A 657 -15.53 -39.46 43.00
C VAL A 657 -15.68 -40.96 43.12
N CYS A 658 -15.73 -41.66 41.98
CA CYS A 658 -15.88 -43.11 41.98
C CYS A 658 -14.67 -43.79 42.66
N PRO A 659 -14.88 -44.65 43.68
CA PRO A 659 -13.80 -45.28 44.45
C PRO A 659 -13.16 -46.49 43.74
N THR A 660 -13.74 -46.96 42.63
CA THR A 660 -13.21 -48.10 41.87
C THR A 660 -11.83 -47.78 41.31
N LEU A 661 -10.87 -48.69 41.53
CA LEU A 661 -9.55 -48.64 40.92
C LEU A 661 -9.69 -48.38 39.40
N ASP A 662 -8.85 -47.48 38.88
CA ASP A 662 -8.81 -47.03 37.49
C ASP A 662 -9.92 -46.12 36.92
N CYS A 663 -11.03 -45.89 37.63
CA CYS A 663 -12.13 -45.07 37.09
C CYS A 663 -11.94 -43.56 37.30
N GLU A 664 -11.65 -43.12 38.53
CA GLU A 664 -11.48 -41.71 38.94
C GLU A 664 -12.56 -40.70 38.46
N ALA A 665 -13.70 -41.19 37.97
CA ALA A 665 -14.71 -40.35 37.35
C ALA A 665 -15.40 -39.44 38.38
N VAL A 666 -15.49 -38.15 38.07
CA VAL A 666 -16.12 -37.15 38.95
C VAL A 666 -17.59 -36.96 38.60
N TYR A 667 -18.46 -37.08 39.60
CA TYR A 667 -19.91 -36.86 39.52
C TYR A 667 -20.35 -35.73 40.44
N CYS A 668 -21.37 -34.98 40.02
CA CYS A 668 -22.07 -34.06 40.90
C CYS A 668 -23.03 -34.86 41.80
N TRP A 669 -23.28 -34.46 43.06
CA TRP A 669 -24.15 -35.24 43.97
C TRP A 669 -25.52 -35.56 43.35
N SER A 670 -26.20 -34.55 42.80
CA SER A 670 -27.49 -34.75 42.11
C SER A 670 -27.39 -35.70 40.91
N CYS A 671 -26.26 -35.70 40.21
CA CYS A 671 -26.02 -36.59 39.06
C CYS A 671 -25.74 -38.03 39.51
N TRP A 672 -25.12 -38.20 40.67
CA TRP A 672 -24.83 -39.50 41.26
C TRP A 672 -26.13 -40.17 41.75
N ASP A 673 -26.97 -39.38 42.42
CA ASP A 673 -28.30 -39.80 42.86
C ASP A 673 -29.23 -40.13 41.68
N ASP A 674 -29.23 -39.29 40.63
CA ASP A 674 -29.97 -39.54 39.38
C ASP A 674 -29.61 -40.87 38.70
N MET A 675 -28.39 -41.36 38.92
CA MET A 675 -27.86 -42.62 38.41
C MET A 675 -28.04 -43.80 39.39
N ARG A 676 -28.89 -43.62 40.41
CA ARG A 676 -29.14 -44.61 41.49
C ARG A 676 -27.86 -45.06 42.18
N GLN A 677 -26.91 -44.13 42.36
CA GLN A 677 -25.63 -44.39 43.03
C GLN A 677 -24.80 -45.50 42.36
N ARG A 678 -25.00 -45.72 41.05
CA ARG A 678 -24.20 -46.66 40.24
C ARG A 678 -23.35 -45.89 39.25
N CYS A 679 -22.09 -46.31 39.09
CA CYS A 679 -21.16 -45.69 38.17
C CYS A 679 -21.33 -46.26 36.74
N PRO A 680 -21.89 -45.51 35.77
CA PRO A 680 -22.12 -46.01 34.41
C PRO A 680 -20.83 -46.34 33.62
N VAL A 681 -19.67 -45.91 34.14
CA VAL A 681 -18.35 -46.28 33.61
C VAL A 681 -17.95 -47.68 34.04
N CYS A 682 -18.21 -48.04 35.30
CA CYS A 682 -17.82 -49.33 35.89
C CYS A 682 -18.88 -50.42 35.70
N THR A 683 -20.16 -50.05 35.66
CA THR A 683 -21.26 -51.02 35.56
C THR A 683 -21.37 -51.62 34.14
N PRO A 684 -21.55 -52.95 33.99
CA PRO A 684 -21.76 -53.63 32.71
C PRO A 684 -22.96 -53.11 31.91
N ARG A 685 -23.01 -53.38 30.61
CA ARG A 685 -24.09 -52.86 29.73
C ARG A 685 -25.43 -53.54 30.01
N GLU A 686 -25.41 -54.83 30.34
CA GLU A 686 -26.62 -55.63 30.56
C GLU A 686 -27.36 -55.23 31.86
N GLU A 687 -26.63 -54.87 32.91
CA GLU A 687 -27.18 -54.50 34.24
C GLU A 687 -27.81 -53.10 34.29
N LEU A 688 -27.52 -52.25 33.32
CA LEU A 688 -28.16 -50.93 33.20
C LEU A 688 -29.56 -51.00 32.60
N SER A 689 -29.93 -52.11 31.95
CA SER A 689 -31.20 -52.28 31.23
C SER A 689 -32.29 -53.01 32.01
N SER A 690 -31.96 -53.74 33.07
CA SER A 690 -32.77 -54.89 33.52
C SER A 690 -33.82 -54.64 34.62
N SER A 691 -34.38 -53.43 34.81
CA SER A 691 -35.38 -53.26 35.89
C SER A 691 -36.55 -52.29 35.67
N ALA A 692 -36.91 -51.87 34.45
CA ALA A 692 -38.04 -50.91 34.33
C ALA A 692 -38.80 -50.77 33.00
N PHE A 693 -38.62 -51.63 31.99
CA PHE A 693 -39.29 -51.46 30.68
C PHE A 693 -40.13 -52.65 30.26
N SER A 694 -40.99 -53.08 31.18
CA SER A 694 -42.14 -53.92 30.91
C SER A 694 -43.30 -53.34 31.72
N ASP A 695 -43.80 -52.16 31.31
CA ASP A 695 -45.08 -51.67 31.80
C ASP A 695 -45.84 -50.98 30.66
N SER A 696 -46.90 -51.68 30.25
CA SER A 696 -48.13 -51.23 29.59
C SER A 696 -48.04 -50.49 28.24
N ASN A 697 -48.53 -51.18 27.21
CA ASN A 697 -48.89 -50.67 25.89
C ASN A 697 -50.17 -49.80 25.88
N ASP A 698 -50.63 -49.26 27.02
CA ASP A 698 -51.99 -48.69 27.16
C ASP A 698 -52.13 -47.16 27.06
N ASP A 699 -51.06 -46.41 26.80
CA ASP A 699 -51.15 -44.93 26.71
C ASP A 699 -51.50 -44.42 25.29
N THR A 700 -51.94 -45.27 24.35
CA THR A 700 -52.40 -44.85 22.99
C THR A 700 -53.82 -44.26 22.95
N ALA A 701 -54.59 -44.29 24.05
CA ALA A 701 -55.99 -43.87 24.07
C ALA A 701 -56.27 -42.35 24.25
N TYR A 702 -55.25 -41.47 24.21
CA TYR A 702 -55.45 -40.00 24.34
C TYR A 702 -55.18 -39.21 23.05
N ALA A 703 -55.17 -39.88 21.90
CA ALA A 703 -55.14 -39.25 20.58
C ALA A 703 -56.38 -39.67 19.77
N GLY A 704 -57.55 -39.20 20.21
CA GLY A 704 -58.81 -39.16 19.46
C GLY A 704 -59.39 -37.76 19.57
#